data_AF-L1IAR7-F1
#
_entry.id   AF-L1IAR7-F1
#
_cell.length_a   1.000
_cell.length_b   1.000
_cell.length_c   1.000
_cell.angle_alpha   90.00
_cell.angle_beta   90.00
_cell.angle_gamma   90.00
#
_symmetry.space_group_name_H-M   'P 1'
#
loop_
_entity.id
_entity.type
_entity.pdbx_description
1 polymer ?
#
loop_
_entity_poly.entity_id
_entity_poly.type
_entity_poly.pdbx_seq_one_letter_code
_entity_poly.pdbx_strand_id
1 'polypeptide(L)'
;MNNLIVLAGREFGLEHALDGAEVTSAALDTANSLLFCTTDDDRLLGISLKGGDPMHEAPVEDVQNIAVLPEVEGVLLVDKHGALSVYHLDSCSFERVGDMAGGLLSTSSSPDGEIVLCLTASYTLIALNMQWGIVFEKQLEQLKIEGVARASVSWSADGMKFVLLLQTEDLSSSYVLVLDRQGNIEAESEVMQDMDDCVAFKTDGSLIAACQRRSGGKQIIFFEPNALRHYEFSLLKEDGQRRVESLCWNSDGSLLAVALRGEEGGGCGKVQLWHRSNYHWYLKQEFLPCTKSSTCCRPWMLWSDDDPNVVVVGFDHQDSNVYTLDWRFDLSPSDSMMLSGSADTSAIDLKTIAMIDGKKLLLTPLGKMLVPPPMAAVTVELPVPISSVCWSPAGDVAVLCSDGSLQILGRPFEGGDSSRWSKVPAVEVEVAGDRTRRIVQLLWLKGRVLLAICCQSSALVPVLLKGGEGESWRMEVGAKIDTSAPVSRLLREEGRNACLVQLEDGQVLEAECAGEQEKITMKSIGKMATTCNKLMIPRGGGKLIIGINKRGKLLVNEEPLAESVTSCCLHDKHLIYTTASCDLVFVPLSFFSSSSSVKSSSSMSMAATNDQRLLERGAQLVTAPLNDQKVVLLLPRGNLEILHPQSLVVHHCCSLLSCSKYLDVLLTMRKHKIDMNLLHDYDPRSFAENVEKIVKEVNSSHLLSLFIAALKEEDVTETMYKYVKDFVPMKQTQQRANMSKVNFVCKLVRDAMEVG
;
A
#
# COMPACT_ATOMS: atom_id res chain seq x y z
N MET A 1 -1.75 -4.38 -7.13
CA MET A 1 -2.31 -5.38 -6.20
C MET A 1 -2.34 -4.92 -4.76
N ASN A 2 -1.44 -4.04 -4.35
CA ASN A 2 -1.46 -3.50 -3.00
C ASN A 2 -2.70 -2.60 -2.83
N ASN A 3 -3.23 -2.58 -1.62
CA ASN A 3 -4.24 -1.63 -1.18
C ASN A 3 -3.55 -0.47 -0.48
N LEU A 4 -4.11 0.72 -0.66
CA LEU A 4 -3.70 1.92 0.06
C LEU A 4 -4.56 1.99 1.31
N ILE A 5 -3.94 1.88 2.49
CA ILE A 5 -4.65 1.98 3.77
C ILE A 5 -4.31 3.31 4.44
N VAL A 6 -5.25 3.81 5.25
CA VAL A 6 -5.02 4.97 6.11
C VAL A 6 -4.57 4.46 7.49
N LEU A 7 -3.37 4.83 7.91
CA LEU A 7 -2.84 4.46 9.22
C LEU A 7 -3.37 5.35 10.32
N ALA A 8 -3.40 6.65 10.03
CA ALA A 8 -3.84 7.69 10.95
C ALA A 8 -4.49 8.80 10.15
N GLY A 9 -5.57 9.35 10.70
CA GLY A 9 -6.13 10.65 10.34
C GLY A 9 -6.11 11.51 11.60
N ARG A 10 -5.38 12.61 11.56
CA ARG A 10 -5.22 13.52 12.71
C ARG A 10 -5.75 14.90 12.32
N GLU A 11 -6.65 15.40 13.14
CA GLU A 11 -7.04 16.80 13.10
C GLU A 11 -5.98 17.64 13.81
N PHE A 12 -5.80 18.86 13.33
CA PHE A 12 -4.75 19.77 13.79
C PHE A 12 -5.31 21.14 14.22
N GLY A 13 -6.60 21.21 14.56
CA GLY A 13 -7.22 22.40 15.17
C GLY A 13 -7.59 23.51 14.20
N LEU A 14 -7.49 23.29 12.88
CA LEU A 14 -7.85 24.29 11.88
C LEU A 14 -9.31 24.74 11.99
N GLU A 15 -10.26 23.81 12.22
CA GLU A 15 -11.69 24.15 12.37
C GLU A 15 -11.92 25.18 13.49
N HIS A 16 -11.26 25.00 14.64
CA HIS A 16 -11.35 25.95 15.75
C HIS A 16 -10.72 27.31 15.41
N ALA A 17 -9.60 27.32 14.69
CA ALA A 17 -8.93 28.55 14.27
C ALA A 17 -9.72 29.35 13.22
N LEU A 18 -10.44 28.65 12.35
CA LEU A 18 -11.26 29.27 11.31
C LEU A 18 -12.46 30.03 11.87
N ASP A 19 -13.00 29.64 13.04
CA ASP A 19 -14.18 30.27 13.65
C ASP A 19 -15.37 30.40 12.66
N GLY A 20 -15.54 29.39 11.82
CA GLY A 20 -16.58 29.34 10.78
C GLY A 20 -16.21 29.95 9.42
N ALA A 21 -15.04 30.57 9.28
CA ALA A 21 -14.51 31.07 8.01
C ALA A 21 -14.06 29.92 7.09
N GLU A 22 -14.21 30.08 5.77
CA GLU A 22 -13.84 29.07 4.78
C GLU A 22 -12.42 29.29 4.25
N VAL A 23 -11.69 28.19 4.03
CA VAL A 23 -10.36 28.25 3.41
C VAL A 23 -10.47 28.64 1.93
N THR A 24 -9.82 29.74 1.54
CA THR A 24 -9.80 30.24 0.16
C THR A 24 -8.58 29.75 -0.62
N SER A 25 -7.42 29.72 0.02
CA SER A 25 -6.16 29.18 -0.51
C SER A 25 -5.31 28.59 0.63
N ALA A 26 -4.47 27.61 0.30
CA ALA A 26 -3.65 26.92 1.28
C ALA A 26 -2.30 26.50 0.68
N ALA A 27 -1.24 26.56 1.48
CA ALA A 27 0.09 26.09 1.13
C ALA A 27 0.75 25.40 2.34
N LEU A 28 1.55 24.38 2.06
CA LEU A 28 2.18 23.55 3.07
C LEU A 28 3.67 23.86 3.16
N ASP A 29 4.15 24.20 4.35
CA ASP A 29 5.57 24.19 4.69
C ASP A 29 5.88 22.84 5.33
N THR A 30 6.31 21.89 4.49
CA THR A 30 6.58 20.53 4.93
C THR A 30 7.73 20.47 5.94
N ALA A 31 8.78 21.28 5.74
CA ALA A 31 9.98 21.28 6.57
C ALA A 31 9.67 21.64 8.03
N ASN A 32 8.79 22.63 8.24
CA ASN A 32 8.38 23.06 9.57
C ASN A 32 7.08 22.42 10.07
N SER A 33 6.44 21.55 9.27
CA SER A 33 5.09 21.00 9.54
C SER A 33 4.03 22.10 9.72
N LEU A 34 4.21 23.16 8.93
CA LEU A 34 3.42 24.35 8.61
C LEU A 34 2.20 24.15 7.70
N LEU A 35 0.97 24.44 8.12
CA LEU A 35 -0.06 24.81 7.15
C LEU A 35 -0.29 26.31 7.20
N PHE A 36 -0.13 26.98 6.06
CA PHE A 36 -0.61 28.33 5.86
C PHE A 36 -1.89 28.30 5.04
N CYS A 37 -2.87 29.10 5.43
CA CYS A 37 -4.10 29.26 4.66
C CYS A 37 -4.66 30.68 4.78
N THR A 38 -5.31 31.13 3.72
CA THR A 38 -6.15 32.32 3.74
C THR A 38 -7.62 31.94 3.86
N THR A 39 -8.40 32.86 4.37
CA THR A 39 -9.82 32.68 4.69
C THR A 39 -10.69 33.66 3.92
N ASP A 40 -11.99 33.41 3.87
CA ASP A 40 -12.98 34.29 3.22
C ASP A 40 -13.34 35.53 4.05
N ASP A 41 -12.93 35.56 5.32
CA ASP A 41 -12.98 36.74 6.20
C ASP A 41 -11.64 37.49 6.28
N ASP A 42 -10.81 37.34 5.24
CA ASP A 42 -9.60 38.13 5.01
C ASP A 42 -8.52 37.97 6.10
N ARG A 43 -8.31 36.75 6.60
CA ARG A 43 -7.21 36.39 7.51
C ARG A 43 -6.22 35.41 6.88
N LEU A 44 -4.94 35.61 7.15
CA LEU A 44 -3.88 34.62 6.99
C LEU A 44 -3.69 33.88 8.32
N LEU A 45 -3.75 32.56 8.28
CA LEU A 45 -3.48 31.67 9.42
C LEU A 45 -2.27 30.79 9.12
N GLY A 46 -1.41 30.61 10.12
CA GLY A 46 -0.32 29.64 10.12
C GLY A 46 -0.47 28.67 11.29
N ILE A 47 -0.75 27.40 11.01
CA ILE A 47 -1.12 26.39 12.02
C ILE A 47 -0.16 25.21 11.95
N SER A 48 0.24 24.70 13.11
CA SER A 48 1.04 23.48 13.17
C SER A 48 0.19 22.25 12.87
N LEU A 49 0.66 21.40 11.95
CA LEU A 49 0.06 20.08 11.70
C LEU A 49 0.14 19.13 12.92
N LYS A 50 0.90 19.49 13.95
CA LYS A 50 0.95 18.77 15.24
C LYS A 50 -0.21 19.15 16.18
N GLY A 51 -1.03 20.12 15.78
CA GLY A 51 -2.11 20.69 16.58
C GLY A 51 -1.64 21.83 17.49
N GLY A 52 -2.61 22.60 17.99
CA GLY A 52 -2.38 23.76 18.85
C GLY A 52 -3.13 24.99 18.35
N ASP A 53 -2.93 26.12 19.03
CA ASP A 53 -3.43 27.43 18.59
C ASP A 53 -2.65 27.91 17.34
N PRO A 54 -3.23 28.81 16.52
CA PRO A 54 -2.54 29.43 15.40
C PRO A 54 -1.24 30.09 15.85
N MET A 55 -0.14 29.77 15.15
CA MET A 55 1.16 30.38 15.42
C MET A 55 1.32 31.72 14.71
N HIS A 56 0.66 31.87 13.57
CA HIS A 56 0.57 33.12 12.83
C HIS A 56 -0.90 33.44 12.57
N GLU A 57 -1.27 34.69 12.82
CA GLU A 57 -2.56 35.25 12.45
C GLU A 57 -2.33 36.71 12.05
N ALA A 58 -2.73 37.06 10.82
CA ALA A 58 -2.57 38.40 10.30
C ALA A 58 -3.73 38.76 9.37
N PRO A 59 -4.20 40.02 9.38
CA PRO A 59 -5.17 40.48 8.40
C PRO A 59 -4.53 40.52 7.01
N VAL A 60 -5.27 40.10 6.00
CA VAL A 60 -4.92 40.23 4.60
C VAL A 60 -6.06 40.95 3.87
N GLU A 61 -5.90 41.24 2.58
CA GLU A 61 -7.00 41.81 1.78
C GLU A 61 -6.99 41.12 0.42
N ASP A 62 -8.14 40.58 0.01
CA ASP A 62 -8.38 40.18 -1.38
C ASP A 62 -7.38 39.14 -1.93
N VAL A 63 -6.81 38.30 -1.06
CA VAL A 63 -5.81 37.29 -1.44
C VAL A 63 -6.44 36.16 -2.26
N GLN A 64 -5.92 35.94 -3.45
CA GLN A 64 -6.35 34.90 -4.38
C GLN A 64 -5.52 33.62 -4.23
N ASN A 65 -4.22 33.75 -3.98
CA ASN A 65 -3.31 32.61 -3.92
C ASN A 65 -2.17 32.85 -2.94
N ILE A 66 -1.67 31.76 -2.36
CA ILE A 66 -0.53 31.79 -1.46
C ILE A 66 0.50 30.73 -1.83
N ALA A 67 1.77 31.00 -1.54
CA ALA A 67 2.84 30.03 -1.68
C ALA A 67 3.87 30.19 -0.56
N VAL A 68 4.35 29.08 -0.01
CA VAL A 68 5.47 29.10 0.93
C VAL A 68 6.75 29.32 0.14
N LEU A 69 7.60 30.24 0.63
CA LEU A 69 8.91 30.53 0.06
C LEU A 69 9.99 30.20 1.11
N PRO A 70 10.57 28.99 1.07
CA PRO A 70 11.55 28.56 2.07
C PRO A 70 12.80 29.45 2.14
N GLU A 71 13.28 29.95 1.00
CA GLU A 71 14.52 30.75 0.95
C GLU A 71 14.44 32.09 1.66
N VAL A 72 13.25 32.69 1.72
CA VAL A 72 12.99 33.97 2.38
C VAL A 72 12.26 33.81 3.71
N GLU A 73 12.08 32.57 4.18
CA GLU A 73 11.36 32.23 5.41
C GLU A 73 10.02 32.98 5.51
N GLY A 74 9.25 32.95 4.42
CA GLY A 74 8.06 33.76 4.24
C GLY A 74 6.96 33.09 3.42
N VAL A 75 5.77 33.70 3.45
CA VAL A 75 4.62 33.29 2.65
C VAL A 75 4.34 34.39 1.63
N LEU A 76 4.41 34.05 0.34
CA LEU A 76 3.96 34.91 -0.73
C LEU A 76 2.44 34.94 -0.76
N LEU A 77 1.89 36.14 -0.80
CA LEU A 77 0.48 36.44 -0.95
C LEU A 77 0.29 37.18 -2.26
N VAL A 78 -0.67 36.70 -3.04
CA VAL A 78 -1.04 37.26 -4.32
C VAL A 78 -2.48 37.75 -4.22
N ASP A 79 -2.69 39.06 -4.34
CA ASP A 79 -4.03 39.63 -4.34
C ASP A 79 -4.70 39.50 -5.72
N LYS A 80 -6.03 39.65 -5.76
CA LYS A 80 -6.82 39.60 -6.99
C LYS A 80 -6.60 40.82 -7.92
N HIS A 81 -6.00 41.90 -7.42
CA HIS A 81 -5.74 43.14 -8.16
C HIS A 81 -4.34 43.20 -8.78
N GLY A 82 -3.47 42.23 -8.45
CA GLY A 82 -2.11 42.09 -8.96
C GLY A 82 -0.98 42.42 -7.97
N ALA A 83 -1.25 42.84 -6.73
CA ALA A 83 -0.20 43.08 -5.75
C ALA A 83 0.39 41.78 -5.22
N LEU A 84 1.72 41.77 -5.11
CA LEU A 84 2.51 40.69 -4.55
C LEU A 84 3.09 41.17 -3.22
N SER A 85 2.79 40.46 -2.14
CA SER A 85 3.31 40.76 -0.81
C SER A 85 3.89 39.52 -0.15
N VAL A 86 4.99 39.66 0.58
CA VAL A 86 5.57 38.57 1.38
C VAL A 86 5.25 38.83 2.83
N TYR A 87 4.65 37.84 3.48
CA TYR A 87 4.55 37.80 4.93
C TYR A 87 5.79 37.10 5.50
N HIS A 88 6.65 37.85 6.17
CA HIS A 88 7.87 37.34 6.79
C HIS A 88 7.55 36.67 8.13
N LEU A 89 7.90 35.39 8.29
CA LEU A 89 7.51 34.61 9.46
C LEU A 89 8.19 35.12 10.75
N ASP A 90 9.48 35.45 10.68
CA ASP A 90 10.26 35.92 11.83
C ASP A 90 9.82 37.28 12.36
N SER A 91 9.57 38.21 11.45
CA SER A 91 9.21 39.59 11.81
C SER A 91 7.70 39.79 11.96
N CYS A 92 6.89 38.81 11.52
CA CYS A 92 5.43 38.90 11.44
C CYS A 92 4.96 40.17 10.72
N SER A 93 5.65 40.55 9.64
CA SER A 93 5.40 41.79 8.90
C SER A 93 5.24 41.55 7.40
N PHE A 94 4.49 42.43 6.75
CA PHE A 94 4.27 42.39 5.31
C PHE A 94 5.26 43.30 4.58
N GLU A 95 5.86 42.76 3.53
CA GLU A 95 6.63 43.52 2.56
C GLU A 95 5.92 43.45 1.20
N ARG A 96 5.56 44.60 0.63
CA ARG A 96 5.04 44.65 -0.74
C ARG A 96 6.22 44.59 -1.71
N VAL A 97 6.26 43.53 -2.49
CA VAL A 97 7.40 43.18 -3.35
C VAL A 97 7.14 43.41 -4.84
N GLY A 98 5.87 43.49 -5.23
CA GLY A 98 5.49 43.74 -6.61
C GLY A 98 4.04 44.21 -6.76
N ASP A 99 3.74 44.75 -7.94
CA ASP A 99 2.40 45.15 -8.35
C ASP A 99 2.25 44.96 -9.86
N MET A 100 1.33 44.09 -10.24
CA MET A 100 1.10 43.65 -11.62
C MET A 100 -0.15 44.33 -12.15
N ALA A 101 0.04 45.33 -13.02
CA ALA A 101 -1.08 46.09 -13.57
C ALA A 101 -2.10 45.20 -14.30
N GLY A 102 -3.37 45.32 -13.92
CA GLY A 102 -4.49 44.61 -14.56
C GLY A 102 -4.93 43.32 -13.88
N GLY A 103 -4.32 42.93 -12.76
CA GLY A 103 -4.67 41.71 -12.03
C GLY A 103 -4.04 40.44 -12.60
N LEU A 104 -4.18 39.35 -11.86
CA LEU A 104 -3.55 38.06 -12.15
C LEU A 104 -4.61 37.00 -12.47
N LEU A 105 -4.36 36.22 -13.52
CA LEU A 105 -5.19 35.05 -13.87
C LEU A 105 -4.75 33.82 -13.08
N SER A 106 -3.44 33.64 -12.93
CA SER A 106 -2.86 32.51 -12.20
C SER A 106 -1.46 32.85 -11.73
N THR A 107 -1.07 32.25 -10.61
CA THR A 107 0.29 32.28 -10.08
C THR A 107 0.73 30.90 -9.62
N SER A 108 2.04 30.65 -9.68
CA SER A 108 2.63 29.43 -9.12
C SER A 108 4.11 29.62 -8.87
N SER A 109 4.59 29.20 -7.71
CA SER A 109 6.02 29.07 -7.45
C SER A 109 6.58 27.81 -8.12
N SER A 110 7.85 27.84 -8.52
CA SER A 110 8.59 26.67 -8.95
C SER A 110 8.86 25.72 -7.76
N PRO A 111 9.00 24.40 -7.99
CA PRO A 111 9.21 23.43 -6.90
C PRO A 111 10.50 23.62 -6.11
N ASP A 112 11.51 24.24 -6.72
CA ASP A 112 12.78 24.60 -6.07
C ASP A 112 12.70 25.92 -5.28
N GLY A 113 11.59 26.65 -5.37
CA GLY A 113 11.39 27.93 -4.70
C GLY A 113 12.17 29.10 -5.30
N GLU A 114 12.83 28.95 -6.44
CA GLU A 114 13.68 30.00 -7.02
C GLU A 114 12.90 31.02 -7.88
N ILE A 115 11.76 30.62 -8.44
CA ILE A 115 10.98 31.41 -9.40
C ILE A 115 9.52 31.46 -8.98
N VAL A 116 8.93 32.65 -9.06
CA VAL A 116 7.49 32.87 -8.98
C VAL A 116 6.97 33.22 -10.37
N LEU A 117 6.07 32.40 -10.90
CA LEU A 117 5.41 32.63 -12.18
C LEU A 117 4.09 33.35 -11.98
N CYS A 118 3.89 34.41 -12.74
CA CYS A 118 2.71 35.25 -12.74
C CYS A 118 2.16 35.35 -14.16
N LEU A 119 0.90 34.99 -14.35
CA LEU A 119 0.17 35.24 -15.59
C LEU A 119 -0.84 36.36 -15.36
N THR A 120 -0.64 37.49 -16.02
CA THR A 120 -1.50 38.67 -15.89
C THR A 120 -2.80 38.54 -16.70
N ALA A 121 -3.82 39.32 -16.34
CA ALA A 121 -5.06 39.41 -17.11
C ALA A 121 -4.85 40.00 -18.53
N SER A 122 -3.73 40.69 -18.77
CA SER A 122 -3.31 41.13 -20.09
C SER A 122 -2.57 40.06 -20.90
N TYR A 123 -2.60 38.80 -20.45
CA TYR A 123 -1.97 37.65 -21.11
C TYR A 123 -0.44 37.77 -21.21
N THR A 124 0.18 38.43 -20.23
CA THR A 124 1.63 38.51 -20.09
C THR A 124 2.09 37.51 -19.05
N LEU A 125 2.97 36.61 -19.45
CA LEU A 125 3.64 35.66 -18.58
C LEU A 125 4.94 36.25 -18.06
N ILE A 126 5.04 36.43 -16.76
CA ILE A 126 6.18 37.05 -16.07
C ILE A 126 6.72 36.07 -15.04
N ALA A 127 8.02 35.81 -15.08
CA ALA A 127 8.71 35.06 -14.04
C ALA A 127 9.60 36.00 -13.23
N LEU A 128 9.48 35.90 -11.90
CA LEU A 128 10.25 36.69 -10.94
C LEU A 128 11.20 35.78 -10.17
N ASN A 129 12.42 36.23 -9.90
CA ASN A 129 13.32 35.54 -8.97
C ASN A 129 13.00 35.94 -7.52
N MET A 130 13.72 35.36 -6.54
CA MET A 130 13.52 35.67 -5.12
C MET A 130 13.97 37.08 -4.69
N GLN A 131 14.62 37.84 -5.58
CA GLN A 131 14.87 39.28 -5.39
C GLN A 131 13.83 40.14 -6.13
N TRP A 132 12.73 39.53 -6.58
CA TRP A 132 11.61 40.18 -7.29
C TRP A 132 12.02 40.83 -8.62
N GLY A 133 13.16 40.44 -9.16
CA GLY A 133 13.63 40.82 -10.49
C GLY A 133 12.99 39.94 -11.56
N ILE A 134 12.66 40.55 -12.70
CA ILE A 134 12.10 39.84 -13.86
C ILE A 134 13.18 38.93 -14.47
N VAL A 135 12.92 37.63 -14.47
CA VAL A 135 13.71 36.60 -15.16
C VAL A 135 13.37 36.58 -16.64
N PHE A 136 12.07 36.56 -16.95
CA PHE A 136 11.56 36.75 -18.30
C PHE A 136 10.17 37.37 -18.27
N GLU A 137 9.80 38.02 -19.37
CA GLU A 137 8.48 38.56 -19.63
C GLU A 137 8.10 38.22 -21.07
N LYS A 138 6.94 37.58 -21.25
CA LYS A 138 6.47 37.10 -22.55
C LYS A 138 4.99 37.32 -22.73
N GLN A 139 4.64 37.96 -23.83
CA GLN A 139 3.26 38.17 -24.23
C GLN A 139 2.77 36.94 -25.00
N LEU A 140 1.66 36.35 -24.56
CA LEU A 140 1.08 35.13 -25.14
C LEU A 140 0.33 35.36 -26.46
N GLU A 141 0.35 36.57 -27.01
CA GLU A 141 -0.34 36.97 -28.26
C GLU A 141 0.02 36.13 -29.49
N GLN A 142 1.15 35.43 -29.49
CA GLN A 142 1.55 34.52 -30.58
C GLN A 142 0.59 33.34 -30.77
N LEU A 143 -0.25 33.05 -29.78
CA LEU A 143 -1.14 31.89 -29.75
C LEU A 143 -2.47 32.08 -30.50
N LYS A 144 -2.76 33.28 -31.04
CA LYS A 144 -4.06 33.59 -31.69
C LYS A 144 -5.29 33.22 -30.83
N ILE A 145 -5.15 33.25 -29.50
CA ILE A 145 -6.24 32.97 -28.56
C ILE A 145 -7.01 34.28 -28.34
N GLU A 146 -8.31 34.30 -28.66
CA GLU A 146 -9.18 35.45 -28.45
C GLU A 146 -9.63 35.52 -26.98
N GLY A 147 -8.82 36.19 -26.16
CA GLY A 147 -9.11 36.41 -24.74
C GLY A 147 -8.99 35.14 -23.88
N VAL A 148 -8.55 35.28 -22.63
CA VAL A 148 -8.45 34.21 -21.65
C VAL A 148 -9.22 34.61 -20.40
N ALA A 149 -10.22 33.82 -20.01
CA ALA A 149 -10.97 34.03 -18.78
C ALA A 149 -10.35 33.30 -17.57
N ARG A 150 -9.71 32.15 -17.81
CA ARG A 150 -9.14 31.31 -16.75
C ARG A 150 -7.82 30.73 -17.18
N ALA A 151 -6.91 30.63 -16.23
CA ALA A 151 -5.64 29.95 -16.42
C ALA A 151 -5.30 29.10 -15.20
N SER A 152 -4.64 27.98 -15.44
CA SER A 152 -4.07 27.14 -14.40
C SER A 152 -2.64 26.77 -14.78
N VAL A 153 -1.76 26.73 -13.79
CA VAL A 153 -0.34 26.40 -13.95
C VAL A 153 0.02 25.17 -13.14
N SER A 154 0.88 24.32 -13.68
CA SER A 154 1.54 23.26 -12.91
C SER A 154 2.97 23.02 -13.39
N TRP A 155 3.90 22.82 -12.46
CA TRP A 155 5.32 22.62 -12.75
C TRP A 155 5.68 21.13 -12.78
N SER A 156 6.66 20.76 -13.61
CA SER A 156 7.37 19.48 -13.46
C SER A 156 8.20 19.50 -12.18
N ALA A 157 8.42 18.35 -11.52
CA ALA A 157 9.10 18.32 -10.23
C ALA A 157 10.56 18.79 -10.28
N ASP A 158 11.23 18.68 -11.44
CA ASP A 158 12.58 19.21 -11.65
C ASP A 158 12.62 20.73 -11.89
N GLY A 159 11.47 21.40 -11.96
CA GLY A 159 11.34 22.83 -12.22
C GLY A 159 11.80 23.27 -13.61
N MET A 160 12.08 22.33 -14.52
CA MET A 160 12.61 22.65 -15.86
C MET A 160 11.52 22.99 -16.87
N LYS A 161 10.28 22.54 -16.62
CA LYS A 161 9.12 22.80 -17.47
C LYS A 161 7.90 23.12 -16.63
N PHE A 162 6.95 23.80 -17.25
CA PHE A 162 5.62 23.97 -16.69
C PHE A 162 4.57 23.87 -17.78
N VAL A 163 3.34 23.57 -17.37
CA VAL A 163 2.19 23.53 -18.24
C VAL A 163 1.22 24.64 -17.88
N LEU A 164 0.67 25.29 -18.90
CA LEU A 164 -0.45 26.21 -18.80
C LEU A 164 -1.70 25.56 -19.40
N LEU A 165 -2.80 25.58 -18.65
CA LEU A 165 -4.14 25.34 -19.19
C LEU A 165 -4.84 26.69 -19.28
N LEU A 166 -5.17 27.13 -20.50
CA LEU A 166 -5.84 28.39 -20.77
C LEU A 166 -7.26 28.13 -21.28
N GLN A 167 -8.26 28.86 -20.77
CA GLN A 167 -9.64 28.81 -21.25
C GLN A 167 -10.07 30.16 -21.81
N THR A 168 -10.72 30.14 -22.98
CA THR A 168 -11.18 31.34 -23.67
C THR A 168 -12.28 32.08 -22.90
N GLU A 169 -12.52 33.35 -23.23
CA GLU A 169 -13.53 34.18 -22.53
C GLU A 169 -14.95 33.59 -22.61
N ASP A 170 -15.30 32.98 -23.74
CA ASP A 170 -16.58 32.31 -23.94
C ASP A 170 -16.66 30.92 -23.28
N LEU A 171 -15.56 30.47 -22.64
CA LEU A 171 -15.38 29.15 -22.04
C LEU A 171 -15.61 27.98 -23.01
N SER A 172 -15.60 28.23 -24.32
CA SER A 172 -15.86 27.21 -25.33
C SER A 172 -14.62 26.38 -25.67
N SER A 173 -13.44 26.99 -25.55
CA SER A 173 -12.17 26.47 -26.03
C SER A 173 -11.12 26.50 -24.93
N SER A 174 -10.26 25.49 -24.92
CA SER A 174 -9.17 25.35 -23.96
C SER A 174 -7.90 24.87 -24.65
N TYR A 175 -6.77 25.38 -24.19
CA TYR A 175 -5.44 25.14 -24.76
C TYR A 175 -4.51 24.64 -23.65
N VAL A 176 -3.75 23.58 -23.94
CA VAL A 176 -2.69 23.09 -23.06
C VAL A 176 -1.35 23.40 -23.70
N LEU A 177 -0.53 24.20 -23.02
CA LEU A 177 0.76 24.66 -23.49
C LEU A 177 1.85 24.15 -22.56
N VAL A 178 2.87 23.52 -23.12
CA VAL A 178 4.06 23.10 -22.38
C VAL A 178 5.18 24.08 -22.70
N LEU A 179 5.75 24.67 -21.65
CA LEU A 179 6.81 25.66 -21.76
C LEU A 179 8.04 25.22 -20.98
N ASP A 180 9.22 25.64 -21.46
CA ASP A 180 10.46 25.52 -20.68
C ASP A 180 10.50 26.53 -19.53
N ARG A 181 11.47 26.39 -18.62
CA ARG A 181 11.68 27.29 -17.48
C ARG A 181 11.89 28.76 -17.88
N GLN A 182 12.26 29.05 -19.13
CA GLN A 182 12.43 30.40 -19.67
C GLN A 182 11.16 30.91 -20.38
N GLY A 183 10.05 30.17 -20.30
CA GLY A 183 8.76 30.49 -20.90
C GLY A 183 8.72 30.35 -22.42
N ASN A 184 9.63 29.60 -23.05
CA ASN A 184 9.51 29.28 -24.48
C ASN A 184 8.49 28.16 -24.64
N ILE A 185 7.56 28.31 -25.58
CA ILE A 185 6.58 27.26 -25.90
C ILE A 185 7.32 26.11 -26.60
N GLU A 186 7.32 24.94 -25.99
CA GLU A 186 7.88 23.71 -26.56
C GLU A 186 6.81 22.90 -27.29
N ALA A 187 5.58 22.89 -26.77
CA ALA A 187 4.46 22.16 -27.35
C ALA A 187 3.10 22.80 -27.03
N GLU A 188 2.14 22.55 -27.91
CA GLU A 188 0.77 23.05 -27.81
C GLU A 188 -0.20 21.92 -28.21
N SER A 189 -1.29 21.78 -27.45
CA SER A 189 -2.34 20.80 -27.75
C SER A 189 -3.23 21.26 -28.91
N GLU A 190 -4.01 20.34 -29.46
CA GLU A 190 -5.19 20.73 -30.24
C GLU A 190 -6.18 21.53 -29.38
N VAL A 191 -7.09 22.28 -30.02
CA VAL A 191 -8.15 23.03 -29.32
C VAL A 191 -9.09 22.04 -28.64
N MET A 192 -9.17 22.13 -27.32
CA MET A 192 -10.01 21.28 -26.50
C MET A 192 -11.31 22.01 -26.15
N GLN A 193 -12.37 21.25 -25.93
CA GLN A 193 -13.67 21.77 -25.47
C GLN A 193 -14.07 21.05 -24.18
N ASP A 194 -14.98 21.67 -23.42
CA ASP A 194 -15.59 21.09 -22.21
C ASP A 194 -14.56 20.66 -21.14
N MET A 195 -13.49 21.44 -20.95
CA MET A 195 -12.46 21.21 -19.93
C MET A 195 -12.83 21.87 -18.60
N ASP A 196 -12.49 21.25 -17.46
CA ASP A 196 -12.43 21.97 -16.18
C ASP A 196 -11.11 22.75 -16.08
N ASP A 197 -11.06 23.76 -15.22
CA ASP A 197 -9.91 24.65 -14.97
C ASP A 197 -8.91 24.05 -13.97
N CYS A 198 -8.41 22.85 -14.27
CA CYS A 198 -7.39 22.20 -13.46
C CYS A 198 -6.39 21.42 -14.33
N VAL A 199 -5.11 21.53 -13.98
CA VAL A 199 -4.01 20.82 -14.64
C VAL A 199 -2.98 20.37 -13.60
N ALA A 200 -2.39 19.20 -13.77
CA ALA A 200 -1.35 18.69 -12.89
C ALA A 200 -0.24 17.97 -13.67
N PHE A 201 0.98 18.51 -13.63
CA PHE A 201 2.15 17.85 -14.17
C PHE A 201 2.55 16.71 -13.23
N LYS A 202 2.71 15.50 -13.77
CA LYS A 202 3.22 14.37 -13.00
C LYS A 202 4.66 14.62 -12.60
N THR A 203 5.02 14.22 -11.38
CA THR A 203 6.33 14.52 -10.79
C THR A 203 7.50 13.95 -11.59
N ASP A 204 7.36 12.78 -12.23
CA ASP A 204 8.40 12.22 -13.10
C ASP A 204 8.47 12.85 -14.51
N GLY A 205 7.67 13.89 -14.77
CA GLY A 205 7.62 14.61 -16.03
C GLY A 205 7.01 13.83 -17.20
N SER A 206 6.44 12.63 -16.96
CA SER A 206 5.99 11.76 -18.05
C SER A 206 4.58 12.07 -18.57
N LEU A 207 3.73 12.68 -17.75
CA LEU A 207 2.31 12.91 -18.04
C LEU A 207 1.84 14.24 -17.47
N ILE A 208 0.85 14.82 -18.11
CA ILE A 208 0.11 15.99 -17.64
C ILE A 208 -1.35 15.59 -17.53
N ALA A 209 -1.94 15.68 -16.35
CA ALA A 209 -3.35 15.36 -16.12
C ALA A 209 -4.22 16.61 -16.28
N ALA A 210 -5.38 16.45 -16.92
CA ALA A 210 -6.43 17.46 -16.98
C ALA A 210 -7.81 16.77 -16.96
N CYS A 211 -8.88 17.53 -16.72
CA CYS A 211 -10.24 16.99 -16.69
C CYS A 211 -11.04 17.48 -17.91
N GLN A 212 -11.70 16.55 -18.60
CA GLN A 212 -12.60 16.83 -19.71
C GLN A 212 -13.97 16.18 -19.48
N ARG A 213 -15.03 16.93 -19.75
CA ARG A 213 -16.39 16.40 -19.79
C ARG A 213 -16.71 15.85 -21.19
N ARG A 214 -17.28 14.64 -21.23
CA ARG A 214 -17.78 14.00 -22.46
C ARG A 214 -19.21 13.48 -22.25
N SER A 215 -19.84 12.95 -23.30
CA SER A 215 -21.21 12.40 -23.25
C SER A 215 -21.43 11.32 -22.18
N GLY A 216 -20.37 10.60 -21.79
CA GLY A 216 -20.40 9.57 -20.74
C GLY A 216 -20.13 10.08 -19.31
N GLY A 217 -19.95 11.38 -19.11
CA GLY A 217 -19.51 11.99 -17.85
C GLY A 217 -18.08 12.54 -17.94
N LYS A 218 -17.53 12.91 -16.79
CA LYS A 218 -16.16 13.44 -16.68
C LYS A 218 -15.10 12.36 -16.73
N GLN A 219 -14.00 12.70 -17.41
CA GLN A 219 -12.83 11.86 -17.58
C GLN A 219 -11.60 12.66 -17.22
N ILE A 220 -10.65 12.00 -16.55
CA ILE A 220 -9.29 12.51 -16.45
C ILE A 220 -8.56 12.06 -17.69
N ILE A 221 -8.07 13.03 -18.45
CA ILE A 221 -7.30 12.84 -19.67
C ILE A 221 -5.85 13.17 -19.38
N PHE A 222 -4.93 12.54 -20.11
CA PHE A 222 -3.52 12.87 -19.98
C PHE A 222 -2.92 13.31 -21.29
N PHE A 223 -1.90 14.15 -21.19
CA PHE A 223 -1.04 14.56 -22.27
C PHE A 223 0.39 14.12 -21.97
N GLU A 224 1.15 13.82 -23.01
CA GLU A 224 2.60 13.74 -22.93
C GLU A 224 3.21 15.15 -22.95
N PRO A 225 4.51 15.32 -22.59
CA PRO A 225 5.18 16.62 -22.64
C PRO A 225 5.22 17.28 -24.03
N ASN A 226 4.93 16.52 -25.09
CA ASN A 226 4.75 17.03 -26.45
C ASN A 226 3.33 17.56 -26.70
N ALA A 227 2.52 17.73 -25.65
CA ALA A 227 1.12 18.16 -25.68
C ALA A 227 0.16 17.27 -26.49
N LEU A 228 0.57 16.04 -26.84
CA LEU A 228 -0.30 15.04 -27.46
C LEU A 228 -1.04 14.26 -26.39
N ARG A 229 -2.35 14.08 -26.60
CA ARG A 229 -3.20 13.31 -25.70
C ARG A 229 -2.79 11.83 -25.68
N HIS A 230 -2.59 11.29 -24.50
CA HIS A 230 -2.25 9.88 -24.28
C HIS A 230 -2.88 9.40 -22.98
N TYR A 231 -3.62 8.29 -22.99
CA TYR A 231 -4.37 7.74 -21.84
C TYR A 231 -5.57 8.58 -21.38
N GLU A 232 -6.52 7.88 -20.75
CA GLU A 232 -7.67 8.46 -20.08
C GLU A 232 -8.24 7.45 -19.08
N PHE A 233 -8.96 7.93 -18.07
CA PHE A 233 -9.88 7.12 -17.30
C PHE A 233 -11.14 7.93 -16.96
N SER A 234 -12.27 7.24 -16.80
CA SER A 234 -13.53 7.88 -16.42
C SER A 234 -13.68 7.91 -14.91
N LEU A 235 -14.17 9.04 -14.38
CA LEU A 235 -14.62 9.09 -12.98
C LEU A 235 -15.82 8.17 -12.78
N LEU A 236 -16.18 7.91 -11.52
CA LEU A 236 -17.38 7.14 -11.20
C LEU A 236 -18.61 7.81 -11.83
N LYS A 237 -19.58 7.01 -12.31
CA LYS A 237 -20.76 7.53 -13.02
C LYS A 237 -21.52 8.60 -12.22
N GLU A 238 -21.60 8.42 -10.90
CA GLU A 238 -22.24 9.35 -9.98
C GLU A 238 -21.46 10.66 -9.76
N ASP A 239 -20.15 10.64 -10.02
CA ASP A 239 -19.29 11.82 -9.94
C ASP A 239 -19.13 12.50 -11.31
N GLY A 240 -19.67 11.91 -12.38
CA GLY A 240 -19.47 12.36 -13.75
C GLY A 240 -20.04 13.75 -14.06
N GLN A 241 -20.82 14.34 -13.16
CA GLN A 241 -21.35 15.71 -13.27
C GLN A 241 -20.65 16.72 -12.37
N ARG A 242 -19.89 16.25 -11.36
CA ARG A 242 -19.27 17.10 -10.34
C ARG A 242 -18.14 17.93 -10.90
N ARG A 243 -17.95 19.16 -10.43
CA ARG A 243 -16.77 19.96 -10.77
C ARG A 243 -15.51 19.34 -10.17
N VAL A 244 -14.45 19.17 -10.97
CA VAL A 244 -13.12 18.88 -10.43
C VAL A 244 -12.52 20.21 -10.01
N GLU A 245 -12.28 20.37 -8.71
CA GLU A 245 -11.72 21.61 -8.14
C GLU A 245 -10.20 21.65 -8.26
N SER A 246 -9.53 20.50 -8.13
CA SER A 246 -8.08 20.40 -8.31
C SER A 246 -7.61 18.98 -8.60
N LEU A 247 -6.44 18.90 -9.22
CA LEU A 247 -5.68 17.69 -9.49
C LEU A 247 -4.30 17.87 -8.87
N CYS A 248 -3.79 16.85 -8.17
CA CYS A 248 -2.46 16.94 -7.58
C CYS A 248 -1.79 15.57 -7.51
N TRP A 249 -0.54 15.48 -7.96
CA TRP A 249 0.28 14.29 -7.80
C TRP A 249 1.02 14.33 -6.47
N ASN A 250 1.19 13.17 -5.84
CA ASN A 250 2.10 13.07 -4.70
C ASN A 250 3.58 13.15 -5.16
N SER A 251 4.50 13.36 -4.22
CA SER A 251 5.90 13.66 -4.52
C SER A 251 6.64 12.57 -5.34
N ASP A 252 6.25 11.30 -5.23
CA ASP A 252 6.83 10.20 -6.03
C ASP A 252 6.04 9.87 -7.32
N GLY A 253 4.91 10.54 -7.56
CA GLY A 253 4.09 10.39 -8.77
C GLY A 253 3.33 9.06 -8.85
N SER A 254 3.24 8.31 -7.76
CA SER A 254 2.51 7.05 -7.70
C SER A 254 1.01 7.22 -7.48
N LEU A 255 0.56 8.37 -6.96
CA LEU A 255 -0.83 8.69 -6.68
C LEU A 255 -1.23 10.02 -7.32
N LEU A 256 -2.35 10.01 -8.03
CA LEU A 256 -3.05 11.21 -8.48
C LEU A 256 -4.28 11.42 -7.59
N ALA A 257 -4.31 12.55 -6.91
CA ALA A 257 -5.48 12.99 -6.15
C ALA A 257 -6.42 13.82 -7.04
N VAL A 258 -7.71 13.63 -6.88
CA VAL A 258 -8.78 14.34 -7.59
C VAL A 258 -9.76 14.90 -6.56
N ALA A 259 -9.87 16.22 -6.47
CA ALA A 259 -10.80 16.90 -5.57
C ALA A 259 -12.11 17.22 -6.31
N LEU A 260 -13.23 16.71 -5.80
CA LEU A 260 -14.54 16.78 -6.44
C LEU A 260 -15.50 17.62 -5.59
N ARG A 261 -16.00 18.71 -6.17
CA ARG A 261 -16.97 19.59 -5.50
C ARG A 261 -18.23 18.84 -5.08
N GLY A 262 -18.84 19.27 -3.99
CA GLY A 262 -20.21 18.92 -3.66
C GLY A 262 -21.22 19.31 -4.76
N GLU A 263 -22.43 18.77 -4.67
CA GLU A 263 -23.55 19.12 -5.54
C GLU A 263 -24.62 19.83 -4.73
N GLU A 264 -25.19 20.89 -5.31
CA GLU A 264 -26.33 21.59 -4.73
C GLU A 264 -27.53 20.63 -4.62
N GLY A 265 -28.08 20.49 -3.41
CA GLY A 265 -29.25 19.64 -3.17
C GLY A 265 -28.98 18.23 -2.65
N GLY A 266 -27.73 17.85 -2.30
CA GLY A 266 -27.50 16.66 -1.46
C GLY A 266 -26.20 15.87 -1.65
N GLY A 267 -25.16 16.42 -2.29
CA GLY A 267 -23.87 15.74 -2.45
C GLY A 267 -22.74 16.43 -1.69
N CYS A 268 -22.11 15.78 -0.71
CA CYS A 268 -20.90 16.29 -0.09
C CYS A 268 -19.72 16.23 -1.07
N GLY A 269 -18.78 17.16 -0.96
CA GLY A 269 -17.48 17.13 -1.65
C GLY A 269 -16.67 15.90 -1.28
N LYS A 270 -15.73 15.52 -2.14
CA LYS A 270 -14.95 14.29 -2.02
C LYS A 270 -13.52 14.50 -2.49
N VAL A 271 -12.57 13.73 -1.95
CA VAL A 271 -11.21 13.61 -2.51
C VAL A 271 -10.92 12.15 -2.82
N GLN A 272 -10.55 11.86 -4.07
CA GLN A 272 -10.26 10.51 -4.55
C GLN A 272 -8.77 10.34 -4.86
N LEU A 273 -8.18 9.23 -4.43
CA LEU A 273 -6.79 8.86 -4.72
C LEU A 273 -6.74 7.73 -5.75
N TRP A 274 -6.13 8.03 -6.90
CA TRP A 274 -6.04 7.13 -8.04
C TRP A 274 -4.60 6.66 -8.26
N HIS A 275 -4.44 5.38 -8.58
CA HIS A 275 -3.15 4.76 -8.86
C HIS A 275 -3.17 4.04 -10.20
N ARG A 276 -2.11 4.17 -11.01
CA ARG A 276 -2.00 3.48 -12.30
C ARG A 276 -1.05 2.28 -12.22
N SER A 277 -1.54 1.10 -12.63
CA SER A 277 -0.71 -0.10 -12.80
C SER A 277 -1.30 -1.02 -13.87
N ASN A 278 -0.48 -1.75 -14.64
CA ASN A 278 -0.93 -2.57 -15.78
C ASN A 278 -1.88 -1.83 -16.74
N TYR A 279 -1.58 -0.55 -17.04
CA TYR A 279 -2.43 0.32 -17.88
C TYR A 279 -3.87 0.54 -17.37
N HIS A 280 -4.16 0.17 -16.13
CA HIS A 280 -5.44 0.37 -15.48
C HIS A 280 -5.31 1.37 -14.33
N TRP A 281 -6.32 2.23 -14.19
CA TRP A 281 -6.43 3.20 -13.12
C TRP A 281 -7.34 2.66 -12.02
N TYR A 282 -6.78 2.50 -10.83
CA TYR A 282 -7.47 2.00 -9.66
C TYR A 282 -7.82 3.16 -8.73
N LEU A 283 -9.08 3.26 -8.34
CA LEU A 283 -9.46 4.13 -7.21
C LEU A 283 -9.08 3.41 -5.92
N LYS A 284 -8.08 3.95 -5.21
CA LYS A 284 -7.48 3.30 -4.03
C LYS A 284 -7.99 3.84 -2.71
N GLN A 285 -8.41 5.10 -2.68
CA GLN A 285 -9.02 5.67 -1.50
C GLN A 285 -9.98 6.81 -1.85
N GLU A 286 -11.02 6.99 -1.04
CA GLU A 286 -11.92 8.14 -1.12
C GLU A 286 -12.13 8.76 0.27
N PHE A 287 -11.95 10.07 0.35
CA PHE A 287 -12.22 10.87 1.53
C PHE A 287 -13.53 11.64 1.37
N LEU A 288 -14.37 11.56 2.40
CA LEU A 288 -15.62 12.29 2.54
C LEU A 288 -15.55 13.11 3.85
N PRO A 289 -16.27 14.23 3.95
CA PRO A 289 -16.47 14.92 5.21
C PRO A 289 -17.25 14.03 6.19
N CYS A 290 -16.94 14.14 7.49
CA CYS A 290 -17.60 13.43 8.58
C CYS A 290 -19.00 14.01 8.81
N THR A 291 -19.16 15.32 8.69
CA THR A 291 -20.45 16.01 8.82
C THR A 291 -21.14 16.12 7.47
N LYS A 292 -22.36 15.58 7.37
CA LYS A 292 -23.20 15.80 6.20
C LYS A 292 -23.78 17.21 6.28
N SER A 293 -23.13 18.17 5.64
CA SER A 293 -23.73 19.48 5.38
C SER A 293 -24.72 19.40 4.21
N SER A 294 -25.79 20.21 4.28
CA SER A 294 -26.68 20.46 3.14
C SER A 294 -26.08 21.43 2.12
N THR A 295 -24.97 22.11 2.46
CA THR A 295 -24.27 23.03 1.57
C THR A 295 -23.27 22.30 0.68
N CYS A 296 -23.07 22.85 -0.51
CA CYS A 296 -22.11 22.34 -1.50
C CYS A 296 -20.69 22.62 -0.99
N CYS A 297 -20.02 21.60 -0.45
CA CYS A 297 -18.70 21.81 0.13
C CYS A 297 -17.55 21.70 -0.88
N ARG A 298 -16.53 22.55 -0.73
CA ARG A 298 -15.34 22.60 -1.58
C ARG A 298 -14.17 21.84 -0.92
N PRO A 299 -13.75 20.70 -1.49
CA PRO A 299 -12.57 20.01 -1.00
C PRO A 299 -11.29 20.72 -1.44
N TRP A 300 -10.27 20.66 -0.59
CA TRP A 300 -8.90 21.03 -0.91
C TRP A 300 -7.93 19.97 -0.37
N MET A 301 -6.74 19.92 -0.96
CA MET A 301 -5.73 18.91 -0.61
C MET A 301 -4.33 19.40 -0.89
N LEU A 302 -3.38 18.99 -0.06
CA LEU A 302 -1.95 19.29 -0.20
C LEU A 302 -1.14 18.04 0.13
N TRP A 303 -0.20 17.66 -0.74
CA TRP A 303 0.74 16.58 -0.47
C TRP A 303 1.94 17.08 0.32
N SER A 304 2.52 16.20 1.12
CA SER A 304 3.84 16.43 1.71
C SER A 304 4.92 16.21 0.64
N ASP A 305 5.86 17.15 0.56
CA ASP A 305 7.03 17.00 -0.33
C ASP A 305 8.05 16.00 0.24
N ASP A 306 8.10 15.85 1.57
CA ASP A 306 9.04 14.99 2.30
C ASP A 306 8.59 13.51 2.38
N ASP A 307 7.28 13.23 2.48
CA ASP A 307 6.74 11.87 2.49
C ASP A 307 5.60 11.72 1.46
N PRO A 308 5.79 10.92 0.39
CA PRO A 308 4.77 10.73 -0.66
C PRO A 308 3.48 10.06 -0.16
N ASN A 309 3.46 9.57 1.08
CA ASN A 309 2.30 8.93 1.70
C ASN A 309 1.61 9.83 2.74
N VAL A 310 1.94 11.12 2.83
CA VAL A 310 1.27 12.06 3.72
C VAL A 310 0.52 13.09 2.88
N VAL A 311 -0.78 13.23 3.18
CA VAL A 311 -1.67 14.19 2.50
C VAL A 311 -2.53 14.91 3.53
N VAL A 312 -2.67 16.22 3.36
CA VAL A 312 -3.64 17.04 4.08
C VAL A 312 -4.89 17.13 3.21
N VAL A 313 -6.05 16.86 3.80
CA VAL A 313 -7.35 16.98 3.12
C VAL A 313 -8.29 17.79 4.01
N GLY A 314 -8.96 18.78 3.44
CA GLY A 314 -9.98 19.58 4.12
C GLY A 314 -11.21 19.81 3.25
N PHE A 315 -12.32 20.19 3.90
CA PHE A 315 -13.61 20.44 3.27
C PHE A 315 -14.18 21.77 3.79
N ASP A 316 -14.03 22.84 3.02
CA ASP A 316 -14.31 24.23 3.45
C ASP A 316 -13.74 24.53 4.85
N HIS A 317 -14.61 24.88 5.80
CA HIS A 317 -14.31 25.21 7.18
C HIS A 317 -14.32 23.99 8.13
N GLN A 318 -14.64 22.79 7.64
CA GLN A 318 -14.82 21.59 8.47
C GLN A 318 -13.86 20.45 8.09
N ASP A 319 -13.68 19.50 9.01
CA ASP A 319 -13.10 18.16 8.75
C ASP A 319 -11.70 18.15 8.11
N SER A 320 -10.84 19.10 8.50
CA SER A 320 -9.46 19.17 8.01
C SER A 320 -8.53 18.22 8.75
N ASN A 321 -7.92 17.29 8.02
CA ASN A 321 -7.15 16.19 8.59
C ASN A 321 -5.85 15.93 7.81
N VAL A 322 -4.80 15.60 8.55
CA VAL A 322 -3.58 15.00 8.00
C VAL A 322 -3.74 13.50 7.99
N TYR A 323 -3.64 12.90 6.80
CA TYR A 323 -3.71 11.46 6.60
C TYR A 323 -2.33 10.90 6.30
N THR A 324 -1.95 9.86 7.06
CA THR A 324 -0.79 9.03 6.74
C THR A 324 -1.24 7.74 6.08
N LEU A 325 -0.71 7.46 4.90
CA LEU A 325 -1.05 6.34 4.05
C LEU A 325 0.03 5.25 4.11
N ASP A 326 -0.33 4.04 3.70
CA ASP A 326 0.62 2.96 3.50
C ASP A 326 0.12 1.93 2.49
N TRP A 327 1.05 1.31 1.78
CA TRP A 327 0.75 0.23 0.85
C TRP A 327 0.85 -1.13 1.52
N ARG A 328 -0.21 -1.93 1.42
CA ARG A 328 -0.30 -3.26 2.05
C ARG A 328 -0.91 -4.32 1.12
N PHE A 329 -0.49 -5.57 1.31
CA PHE A 329 -1.20 -6.74 0.77
C PHE A 329 -2.21 -7.27 1.79
N ASP A 330 -3.49 -7.34 1.42
CA ASP A 330 -4.53 -7.93 2.27
C ASP A 330 -4.78 -9.38 1.88
N LEU A 331 -4.05 -10.27 2.54
CA LEU A 331 -4.11 -11.71 2.33
C LEU A 331 -5.00 -12.37 3.38
N SER A 332 -5.76 -13.38 2.95
CA SER A 332 -6.53 -14.23 3.85
C SER A 332 -5.59 -14.93 4.85
N PRO A 333 -6.08 -15.21 6.07
CA PRO A 333 -5.33 -16.05 6.99
C PRO A 333 -5.10 -17.43 6.38
N SER A 334 -4.08 -18.13 6.87
CA SER A 334 -3.88 -19.53 6.49
C SER A 334 -4.87 -20.42 7.25
N ASP A 335 -5.49 -21.37 6.55
CA ASP A 335 -6.50 -22.32 7.08
C ASP A 335 -5.98 -23.31 8.14
N SER A 336 -4.72 -23.18 8.57
CA SER A 336 -4.04 -24.10 9.49
C SER A 336 -4.72 -24.27 10.85
N MET A 337 -5.60 -23.35 11.27
CA MET A 337 -6.28 -23.45 12.57
C MET A 337 -7.52 -24.36 12.54
N MET A 338 -8.09 -24.62 11.35
CA MET A 338 -9.22 -25.55 11.15
C MET A 338 -8.78 -27.02 11.04
N LEU A 339 -7.48 -27.27 10.83
CA LEU A 339 -6.91 -28.61 10.69
C LEU A 339 -6.67 -29.34 12.02
N SER A 340 -7.06 -28.77 13.17
CA SER A 340 -6.90 -29.43 14.47
C SER A 340 -7.91 -30.56 14.75
N GLY A 341 -8.80 -30.88 13.80
CA GLY A 341 -9.81 -31.95 13.95
C GLY A 341 -9.90 -32.99 12.83
N SER A 342 -9.30 -32.76 11.65
CA SER A 342 -9.35 -33.71 10.54
C SER A 342 -7.96 -33.97 9.97
N ALA A 343 -7.56 -35.25 9.94
CA ALA A 343 -6.26 -35.73 9.46
C ALA A 343 -6.01 -35.56 7.95
N ASP A 344 -6.85 -34.80 7.24
CA ASP A 344 -6.69 -34.53 5.82
C ASP A 344 -5.66 -33.41 5.62
N THR A 345 -4.40 -33.84 5.49
CA THR A 345 -3.21 -33.06 5.14
C THR A 345 -3.24 -32.49 3.70
N SER A 346 -4.41 -32.44 3.06
CA SER A 346 -4.60 -32.08 1.65
C SER A 346 -5.27 -30.71 1.42
N ALA A 347 -5.59 -29.95 2.47
CA ALA A 347 -6.15 -28.62 2.33
C ALA A 347 -5.08 -27.62 1.83
N ILE A 348 -5.29 -27.06 0.64
CA ILE A 348 -4.40 -26.08 0.03
C ILE A 348 -4.58 -24.74 0.76
N ASP A 349 -3.48 -24.16 1.28
CA ASP A 349 -3.50 -22.80 1.82
C ASP A 349 -3.76 -21.80 0.68
N LEU A 350 -5.00 -21.31 0.57
CA LEU A 350 -5.44 -20.51 -0.57
C LEU A 350 -4.77 -19.14 -0.65
N LYS A 351 -4.34 -18.56 0.48
CA LYS A 351 -3.76 -17.19 0.56
C LYS A 351 -4.44 -16.22 -0.41
N THR A 352 -5.74 -16.01 -0.20
CA THR A 352 -6.54 -15.16 -1.07
C THR A 352 -6.15 -13.71 -0.91
N ILE A 353 -5.74 -13.06 -2.00
CA ILE A 353 -5.50 -11.61 -2.02
C ILE A 353 -6.81 -10.88 -2.28
N ALA A 354 -7.07 -9.85 -1.47
CA ALA A 354 -8.12 -8.86 -1.69
C ALA A 354 -7.51 -7.56 -2.20
N MET A 355 -7.98 -7.09 -3.35
CA MET A 355 -7.53 -5.86 -3.99
C MET A 355 -8.71 -4.90 -4.18
N ILE A 356 -8.51 -3.64 -3.80
CA ILE A 356 -9.48 -2.57 -3.93
C ILE A 356 -9.35 -1.87 -5.29
N ASP A 357 -10.48 -1.71 -5.98
CA ASP A 357 -10.65 -0.87 -7.16
C ASP A 357 -11.97 -0.10 -7.07
N GLY A 358 -11.96 1.03 -6.35
CA GLY A 358 -13.14 1.84 -6.07
C GLY A 358 -14.23 1.03 -5.41
N LYS A 359 -15.35 0.84 -6.10
CA LYS A 359 -16.50 0.04 -5.64
C LYS A 359 -16.29 -1.47 -5.76
N LYS A 360 -15.20 -1.94 -6.36
CA LYS A 360 -14.98 -3.34 -6.67
C LYS A 360 -13.92 -3.95 -5.75
N LEU A 361 -14.30 -5.04 -5.09
CA LEU A 361 -13.38 -5.92 -4.38
C LEU A 361 -12.97 -7.07 -5.30
N LEU A 362 -11.69 -7.09 -5.65
CA LEU A 362 -11.07 -8.06 -6.53
C LEU A 362 -10.38 -9.15 -5.70
N LEU A 363 -10.83 -10.40 -5.81
CA LEU A 363 -10.39 -11.53 -5.01
C LEU A 363 -9.70 -12.59 -5.86
N THR A 364 -8.50 -13.02 -5.47
CA THR A 364 -7.74 -14.07 -6.17
C THR A 364 -7.06 -15.04 -5.20
N PRO A 365 -7.35 -16.36 -5.23
CA PRO A 365 -6.72 -17.35 -4.35
C PRO A 365 -5.34 -17.76 -4.88
N LEU A 366 -4.28 -17.05 -4.47
CA LEU A 366 -2.91 -17.21 -4.97
C LEU A 366 -2.33 -18.62 -4.71
N GLY A 367 -2.81 -19.28 -3.67
CA GLY A 367 -2.53 -20.68 -3.34
C GLY A 367 -3.04 -21.67 -4.40
N LYS A 368 -4.04 -21.31 -5.19
CA LYS A 368 -4.64 -22.18 -6.21
C LYS A 368 -4.39 -21.72 -7.64
N MET A 369 -4.45 -20.41 -7.90
CA MET A 369 -4.32 -19.85 -9.26
C MET A 369 -3.73 -18.45 -9.26
N LEU A 370 -3.15 -18.08 -10.41
CA LEU A 370 -2.75 -16.71 -10.69
C LEU A 370 -3.71 -16.12 -11.73
N VAL A 371 -4.41 -15.06 -11.34
CA VAL A 371 -5.14 -14.22 -12.28
C VAL A 371 -4.38 -12.90 -12.39
N PRO A 372 -3.92 -12.50 -13.60
CA PRO A 372 -3.11 -11.30 -13.75
C PRO A 372 -3.95 -10.03 -13.54
N PRO A 373 -3.49 -9.03 -12.78
CA PRO A 373 -4.21 -7.77 -12.64
C PRO A 373 -4.31 -7.04 -13.99
N PRO A 374 -5.39 -6.30 -14.29
CA PRO A 374 -6.51 -5.93 -13.41
C PRO A 374 -7.57 -7.01 -13.19
N MET A 375 -7.45 -8.18 -13.82
CA MET A 375 -8.42 -9.25 -13.65
C MET A 375 -8.30 -9.91 -12.27
N ALA A 376 -9.39 -10.54 -11.82
CA ALA A 376 -9.47 -11.28 -10.57
C ALA A 376 -10.26 -12.57 -10.74
N ALA A 377 -10.13 -13.51 -9.81
CA ALA A 377 -10.92 -14.74 -9.84
C ALA A 377 -12.40 -14.46 -9.53
N VAL A 378 -12.67 -13.52 -8.62
CA VAL A 378 -14.00 -13.04 -8.27
C VAL A 378 -13.95 -11.52 -8.12
N THR A 379 -14.99 -10.84 -8.60
CA THR A 379 -15.19 -9.41 -8.38
C THR A 379 -16.52 -9.22 -7.66
N VAL A 380 -16.49 -8.57 -6.50
CA VAL A 380 -17.68 -8.16 -5.75
C VAL A 380 -17.83 -6.65 -5.89
N GLU A 381 -18.96 -6.20 -6.42
CA GLU A 381 -19.28 -4.78 -6.56
C GLU A 381 -20.12 -4.30 -5.38
N LEU A 382 -19.74 -3.17 -4.80
CA LEU A 382 -20.31 -2.56 -3.61
C LEU A 382 -20.98 -1.22 -3.99
N PRO A 383 -21.91 -0.71 -3.19
CA PRO A 383 -22.63 0.53 -3.48
C PRO A 383 -21.72 1.77 -3.41
N VAL A 384 -20.69 1.74 -2.56
CA VAL A 384 -19.81 2.87 -2.23
C VAL A 384 -18.34 2.43 -2.34
N PRO A 385 -17.40 3.32 -2.72
CA PRO A 385 -15.98 2.97 -2.79
C PRO A 385 -15.45 2.35 -1.49
N ILE A 386 -14.56 1.38 -1.62
CA ILE A 386 -13.95 0.67 -0.51
C ILE A 386 -12.80 1.49 0.05
N SER A 387 -12.73 1.63 1.36
CA SER A 387 -11.64 2.27 2.09
C SER A 387 -10.64 1.28 2.67
N SER A 388 -11.11 0.13 3.17
CA SER A 388 -10.25 -0.90 3.76
C SER A 388 -10.94 -2.25 3.80
N VAL A 389 -10.14 -3.31 3.90
CA VAL A 389 -10.58 -4.70 3.94
C VAL A 389 -9.87 -5.39 5.09
N CYS A 390 -10.58 -6.22 5.85
CA CYS A 390 -9.94 -7.08 6.84
C CYS A 390 -10.55 -8.49 6.85
N TRP A 391 -9.69 -9.49 7.03
CA TRP A 391 -10.09 -10.89 7.04
C TRP A 391 -10.41 -11.37 8.46
N SER A 392 -11.52 -12.10 8.60
CA SER A 392 -11.84 -12.86 9.81
C SER A 392 -10.87 -14.03 9.96
N PRO A 393 -10.60 -14.50 11.20
CA PRO A 393 -9.81 -15.71 11.40
C PRO A 393 -10.36 -16.96 10.69
N ALA A 394 -11.65 -16.96 10.39
CA ALA A 394 -12.34 -18.06 9.72
C ALA A 394 -12.25 -17.96 8.19
N GLY A 395 -11.87 -16.81 7.63
CA GLY A 395 -11.78 -16.58 6.18
C GLY A 395 -12.91 -15.76 5.56
N ASP A 396 -13.79 -15.18 6.38
CA ASP A 396 -14.76 -14.17 5.96
C ASP A 396 -14.06 -12.81 5.75
N VAL A 397 -14.70 -11.90 5.03
CA VAL A 397 -14.14 -10.59 4.70
C VAL A 397 -15.05 -9.49 5.22
N ALA A 398 -14.50 -8.58 6.03
CA ALA A 398 -15.16 -7.33 6.39
C ALA A 398 -14.61 -6.22 5.50
N VAL A 399 -15.52 -5.47 4.86
CA VAL A 399 -15.21 -4.40 3.90
C VAL A 399 -15.78 -3.09 4.41
N LEU A 400 -14.90 -2.14 4.72
CA LEU A 400 -15.27 -0.80 5.17
C LEU A 400 -15.33 0.14 3.97
N CYS A 401 -16.47 0.77 3.72
CA CYS A 401 -16.65 1.74 2.64
C CYS A 401 -16.27 3.17 3.07
N SER A 402 -16.07 4.06 2.09
CA SER A 402 -15.65 5.46 2.31
C SER A 402 -16.64 6.28 3.14
N ASP A 403 -17.93 5.91 3.12
CA ASP A 403 -19.01 6.52 3.91
C ASP A 403 -19.15 5.95 5.34
N GLY A 404 -18.26 5.02 5.72
CA GLY A 404 -18.26 4.36 7.02
C GLY A 404 -19.20 3.15 7.12
N SER A 405 -19.94 2.81 6.06
CA SER A 405 -20.72 1.57 6.02
C SER A 405 -19.80 0.34 6.01
N LEU A 406 -20.28 -0.76 6.61
CA LEU A 406 -19.54 -2.00 6.71
C LEU A 406 -20.32 -3.12 6.02
N GLN A 407 -19.64 -3.92 5.21
CA GLN A 407 -20.20 -5.12 4.60
C GLN A 407 -19.41 -6.35 5.00
N ILE A 408 -20.12 -7.43 5.32
CA ILE A 408 -19.52 -8.73 5.60
C ILE A 408 -19.77 -9.66 4.42
N LEU A 409 -18.68 -10.16 3.84
CA LEU A 409 -18.68 -11.15 2.79
C LEU A 409 -18.32 -12.51 3.40
N GLY A 410 -19.15 -13.52 3.14
CA GLY A 410 -18.83 -14.90 3.51
C GLY A 410 -17.58 -15.42 2.79
N ARG A 411 -17.04 -16.55 3.24
CA ARG A 411 -15.82 -17.15 2.70
C ARG A 411 -15.87 -17.29 1.17
N PRO A 412 -15.06 -16.52 0.41
CA PRO A 412 -15.26 -16.38 -1.04
C PRO A 412 -15.03 -17.66 -1.86
N PHE A 413 -14.23 -18.60 -1.34
CA PHE A 413 -13.79 -19.80 -2.07
C PHE A 413 -14.16 -21.11 -1.37
N GLU A 414 -15.16 -21.11 -0.48
CA GLU A 414 -15.67 -22.34 0.15
C GLU A 414 -16.58 -23.17 -0.77
N GLY A 415 -16.40 -24.50 -0.70
CA GLY A 415 -17.08 -25.46 -1.56
C GLY A 415 -16.37 -25.62 -2.90
N GLY A 416 -15.88 -26.84 -3.19
CA GLY A 416 -15.00 -27.14 -4.33
C GLY A 416 -15.57 -26.90 -5.75
N ASP A 417 -16.71 -26.24 -5.88
CA ASP A 417 -17.35 -25.88 -7.15
C ASP A 417 -17.13 -24.40 -7.47
N SER A 418 -16.45 -24.12 -8.60
CA SER A 418 -16.15 -22.76 -9.06
C SER A 418 -17.39 -21.95 -9.42
N SER A 419 -18.55 -22.59 -9.65
CA SER A 419 -19.80 -21.89 -9.92
C SER A 419 -20.27 -21.04 -8.73
N ARG A 420 -19.91 -21.41 -7.49
CA ARG A 420 -20.29 -20.73 -6.25
C ARG A 420 -19.48 -19.47 -5.97
N TRP A 421 -18.28 -19.35 -6.53
CA TRP A 421 -17.39 -18.20 -6.28
C TRP A 421 -17.98 -16.87 -6.77
N SER A 422 -18.91 -16.92 -7.73
CA SER A 422 -19.63 -15.74 -8.24
C SER A 422 -20.73 -15.21 -7.31
N LYS A 423 -21.11 -15.97 -6.27
CA LYS A 423 -22.18 -15.63 -5.32
C LYS A 423 -21.61 -15.59 -3.91
N VAL A 424 -20.73 -14.62 -3.66
CA VAL A 424 -20.22 -14.36 -2.32
C VAL A 424 -21.37 -13.73 -1.51
N PRO A 425 -21.88 -14.38 -0.44
CA PRO A 425 -22.95 -13.81 0.37
C PRO A 425 -22.47 -12.50 0.98
N ALA A 426 -23.23 -11.42 0.80
CA ALA A 426 -22.94 -10.12 1.36
C ALA A 426 -24.03 -9.71 2.34
N VAL A 427 -23.63 -9.16 3.48
CA VAL A 427 -24.52 -8.65 4.51
C VAL A 427 -24.13 -7.22 4.83
N GLU A 428 -25.08 -6.30 4.64
CA GLU A 428 -24.92 -4.91 5.02
C GLU A 428 -25.07 -4.76 6.54
N VAL A 429 -24.20 -3.95 7.14
CA VAL A 429 -24.16 -3.70 8.57
C VAL A 429 -24.47 -2.23 8.84
N GLU A 430 -25.56 -1.98 9.56
CA GLU A 430 -25.95 -0.63 9.98
C GLU A 430 -25.05 -0.11 11.10
N VAL A 431 -24.60 1.14 11.04
CA VAL A 431 -23.82 1.77 12.12
C VAL A 431 -24.76 2.24 13.24
N ALA A 432 -24.62 1.67 14.44
CA ALA A 432 -25.35 2.08 15.64
C ALA A 432 -24.46 2.97 16.53
N GLY A 433 -24.93 4.18 16.86
CA GLY A 433 -24.24 5.10 17.78
C GLY A 433 -23.72 6.38 17.13
N ASP A 434 -22.71 6.97 17.76
CA ASP A 434 -22.13 8.27 17.40
C ASP A 434 -21.41 8.22 16.04
N ARG A 435 -22.01 8.85 15.03
CA ARG A 435 -21.49 8.90 13.65
C ARG A 435 -20.27 9.82 13.48
N THR A 436 -19.85 10.54 14.53
CA THR A 436 -18.74 11.50 14.45
C THR A 436 -17.36 10.84 14.36
N ARG A 437 -17.21 9.58 14.80
CA ARG A 437 -15.91 8.90 14.81
C ARG A 437 -15.67 8.11 13.53
N ARG A 438 -15.03 8.75 12.55
CA ARG A 438 -14.65 8.09 11.30
C ARG A 438 -13.61 6.99 11.56
N ILE A 439 -13.93 5.74 11.23
CA ILE A 439 -13.00 4.61 11.31
C ILE A 439 -12.00 4.73 10.16
N VAL A 440 -10.70 4.74 10.48
CA VAL A 440 -9.61 4.81 9.48
C VAL A 440 -8.96 3.45 9.23
N GLN A 441 -8.93 2.60 10.26
CA GLN A 441 -8.39 1.25 10.16
C GLN A 441 -9.29 0.26 10.90
N LEU A 442 -9.51 -0.92 10.32
CA LEU A 442 -10.31 -2.00 10.89
C LEU A 442 -9.54 -3.32 10.87
N LEU A 443 -9.64 -4.10 11.94
CA LEU A 443 -9.05 -5.43 12.07
C LEU A 443 -10.03 -6.37 12.76
N TRP A 444 -10.35 -7.49 12.14
CA TRP A 444 -11.32 -8.43 12.70
C TRP A 444 -10.70 -9.30 13.77
N LEU A 445 -11.02 -9.17 15.06
CA LEU A 445 -10.36 -9.89 16.15
C LEU A 445 -10.72 -11.39 16.19
N LYS A 446 -11.97 -11.69 16.55
CA LYS A 446 -12.48 -13.07 16.71
C LYS A 446 -14.01 -13.04 16.73
N GLY A 447 -14.64 -14.04 16.12
CA GLY A 447 -16.10 -14.17 16.13
C GLY A 447 -16.75 -12.91 15.55
N ARG A 448 -17.48 -12.17 16.38
CA ARG A 448 -18.17 -10.94 16.00
C ARG A 448 -17.48 -9.65 16.43
N VAL A 449 -16.28 -9.77 17.01
CA VAL A 449 -15.53 -8.64 17.54
C VAL A 449 -14.47 -8.20 16.55
N LEU A 450 -14.43 -6.89 16.27
CA LEU A 450 -13.43 -6.18 15.50
C LEU A 450 -12.77 -5.11 16.38
N LEU A 451 -11.61 -4.64 15.94
CA LEU A 451 -10.87 -3.52 16.51
C LEU A 451 -10.75 -2.44 15.44
N ALA A 452 -10.97 -1.19 15.83
CA ALA A 452 -10.85 -0.05 14.93
C ALA A 452 -9.97 1.04 15.52
N ILE A 453 -9.29 1.77 14.62
CA ILE A 453 -8.70 3.07 14.91
C ILE A 453 -9.66 4.12 14.36
N CYS A 454 -10.02 5.09 15.19
CA CYS A 454 -10.81 6.24 14.78
C CYS A 454 -9.91 7.43 14.43
N CYS A 455 -10.40 8.28 13.53
CA CYS A 455 -9.85 9.59 13.24
C CYS A 455 -9.80 10.47 14.52
N GLN A 456 -8.95 11.51 14.51
CA GLN A 456 -8.82 12.56 15.54
C GLN A 456 -8.22 12.16 16.89
N SER A 457 -8.33 10.90 17.32
CA SER A 457 -7.91 10.49 18.68
C SER A 457 -6.85 9.40 18.73
N SER A 458 -6.46 8.84 17.57
CA SER A 458 -5.75 7.56 17.45
C SER A 458 -6.30 6.51 18.43
N ALA A 459 -7.58 6.63 18.77
CA ALA A 459 -8.20 5.88 19.83
C ALA A 459 -8.51 4.50 19.30
N LEU A 460 -8.01 3.51 20.01
CA LEU A 460 -8.40 2.13 19.80
C LEU A 460 -9.80 1.93 20.36
N VAL A 461 -10.72 1.46 19.53
CA VAL A 461 -12.09 1.14 19.95
C VAL A 461 -12.46 -0.29 19.58
N PRO A 462 -13.20 -1.02 20.44
CA PRO A 462 -13.90 -2.23 20.04
C PRO A 462 -14.98 -1.89 19.02
N VAL A 463 -15.21 -2.79 18.09
CA VAL A 463 -16.34 -2.76 17.19
C VAL A 463 -17.03 -4.11 17.26
N LEU A 464 -18.27 -4.14 17.74
CA LEU A 464 -19.03 -5.38 17.91
C LEU A 464 -20.11 -5.51 16.83
N LEU A 465 -20.12 -6.64 16.13
CA LEU A 465 -21.17 -7.00 15.19
C LEU A 465 -22.30 -7.73 15.92
N LYS A 466 -23.49 -7.13 15.97
CA LYS A 466 -24.72 -7.78 16.45
C LYS A 466 -25.63 -8.10 15.28
N GLY A 467 -26.41 -9.17 15.39
CA GLY A 467 -27.30 -9.66 14.31
C GLY A 467 -27.19 -11.17 14.11
N GLY A 468 -28.17 -11.78 13.45
CA GLY A 468 -28.25 -13.23 13.25
C GLY A 468 -29.36 -13.61 12.27
N GLU A 469 -29.57 -14.91 12.04
CA GLU A 469 -30.58 -15.41 11.09
C GLU A 469 -31.96 -14.78 11.35
N GLY A 470 -32.39 -13.90 10.43
CA GLY A 470 -33.68 -13.20 10.49
C GLY A 470 -33.63 -11.73 10.93
N GLU A 471 -32.48 -11.21 11.38
CA GLU A 471 -32.31 -9.81 11.81
C GLU A 471 -31.25 -9.05 10.98
N SER A 472 -31.36 -7.72 10.89
CA SER A 472 -30.33 -6.88 10.27
C SER A 472 -29.08 -6.85 11.15
N TRP A 473 -27.90 -6.90 10.51
CA TRP A 473 -26.63 -6.77 11.22
C TRP A 473 -26.38 -5.31 11.58
N ARG A 474 -25.85 -5.09 12.79
CA ARG A 474 -25.53 -3.78 13.32
C ARG A 474 -24.11 -3.76 13.90
N MET A 475 -23.42 -2.65 13.67
CA MET A 475 -22.11 -2.37 14.20
C MET A 475 -22.26 -1.44 15.40
N GLU A 476 -21.85 -1.90 16.57
CA GLU A 476 -21.78 -1.07 17.78
C GLU A 476 -20.33 -0.73 18.10
N VAL A 477 -20.03 0.57 18.19
CA VAL A 477 -18.71 1.06 18.59
C VAL A 477 -18.64 1.13 20.11
N GLY A 478 -17.67 0.41 20.69
CA GLY A 478 -17.44 0.38 22.13
C GLY A 478 -16.73 1.62 22.67
N ALA A 479 -16.48 1.63 23.97
CA ALA A 479 -15.69 2.66 24.62
C ALA A 479 -14.21 2.62 24.18
N LYS A 480 -13.54 3.78 24.23
CA LYS A 480 -12.10 3.90 23.98
C LYS A 480 -11.32 2.97 24.91
N ILE A 481 -10.35 2.25 24.34
CA ILE A 481 -9.35 1.48 25.06
C ILE A 481 -8.11 2.37 25.22
N ASP A 482 -7.75 2.66 26.46
CA ASP A 482 -6.54 3.42 26.74
C ASP A 482 -5.29 2.56 26.57
N THR A 483 -4.31 3.12 25.86
CA THR A 483 -3.00 2.54 25.61
C THR A 483 -1.91 3.43 26.19
N SER A 484 -0.72 2.88 26.43
CA SER A 484 0.44 3.60 26.98
C SER A 484 0.95 4.73 26.08
N ALA A 485 0.73 4.61 24.78
CA ALA A 485 1.05 5.58 23.74
C ALA A 485 -0.01 5.52 22.63
N PRO A 486 -0.13 6.53 21.74
CA PRO A 486 -1.06 6.50 20.63
C PRO A 486 -0.86 5.28 19.73
N VAL A 487 -1.95 4.74 19.21
CA VAL A 487 -1.90 3.58 18.31
C VAL A 487 -1.46 4.03 16.92
N SER A 488 -0.40 3.42 16.42
CA SER A 488 0.14 3.67 15.09
C SER A 488 -0.53 2.79 14.03
N ARG A 489 -0.80 1.52 14.35
CA ARG A 489 -1.32 0.54 13.37
C ARG A 489 -1.92 -0.71 14.00
N LEU A 490 -2.94 -1.27 13.35
CA LEU A 490 -3.43 -2.64 13.54
C LEU A 490 -2.85 -3.63 12.52
N LEU A 491 -2.37 -4.78 12.99
CA LEU A 491 -1.73 -5.80 12.14
C LEU A 491 -2.34 -7.17 12.43
N ARG A 492 -2.60 -7.94 11.38
CA ARG A 492 -2.86 -9.37 11.52
C ARG A 492 -1.55 -10.12 11.37
N GLU A 493 -1.28 -10.99 12.30
CA GLU A 493 -0.07 -11.80 12.29
C GLU A 493 -0.27 -13.08 11.44
N GLU A 494 0.72 -13.41 10.60
CA GLU A 494 0.58 -14.44 9.54
C GLU A 494 0.65 -15.89 10.07
N GLY A 495 1.23 -16.13 11.24
CA GLY A 495 1.53 -17.46 11.80
C GLY A 495 0.48 -17.98 12.80
N ARG A 496 0.18 -17.24 13.87
CA ARG A 496 -0.79 -17.56 14.94
C ARG A 496 -2.18 -16.98 14.70
N ASN A 497 -2.33 -16.14 13.68
CA ASN A 497 -3.58 -15.44 13.39
C ASN A 497 -3.98 -14.47 14.51
N ALA A 498 -2.99 -13.92 15.21
CA ALA A 498 -3.19 -12.97 16.30
C ALA A 498 -3.42 -11.54 15.78
N CYS A 499 -4.10 -10.72 16.59
CA CYS A 499 -4.27 -9.30 16.31
C CYS A 499 -3.23 -8.51 17.09
N LEU A 500 -2.37 -7.81 16.37
CA LEU A 500 -1.31 -6.99 16.94
C LEU A 500 -1.67 -5.52 16.84
N VAL A 501 -1.37 -4.79 17.91
CA VAL A 501 -1.49 -3.34 18.00
C VAL A 501 -0.09 -2.78 18.19
N GLN A 502 0.38 -1.99 17.22
CA GLN A 502 1.65 -1.28 17.34
C GLN A 502 1.41 0.15 17.78
N LEU A 503 2.12 0.58 18.82
CA LEU A 503 2.09 1.93 19.33
C LEU A 503 3.22 2.79 18.74
N GLU A 504 3.07 4.11 18.79
CA GLU A 504 4.06 5.07 18.25
C GLU A 504 5.41 5.02 18.97
N ASP A 505 5.45 4.58 20.23
CA ASP A 505 6.68 4.40 20.99
C ASP A 505 7.45 3.10 20.65
N GLY A 506 6.92 2.31 19.71
CA GLY A 506 7.47 1.03 19.26
C GLY A 506 6.96 -0.20 20.02
N GLN A 507 6.16 -0.03 21.08
CA GLN A 507 5.59 -1.16 21.83
C GLN A 507 4.60 -1.95 20.96
N VAL A 508 4.65 -3.28 21.07
CA VAL A 508 3.72 -4.19 20.37
C VAL A 508 2.88 -4.92 21.40
N LEU A 509 1.56 -4.78 21.26
CA LEU A 509 0.55 -5.44 22.09
C LEU A 509 -0.16 -6.51 21.27
N GLU A 510 -0.45 -7.64 21.89
CA GLU A 510 -1.34 -8.68 21.38
C GLU A 510 -2.73 -8.46 21.98
N ALA A 511 -3.73 -8.32 21.12
CA ALA A 511 -5.12 -8.18 21.50
C ALA A 511 -5.79 -9.55 21.54
N GLU A 512 -6.43 -9.86 22.66
CA GLU A 512 -7.21 -11.08 22.85
C GLU A 512 -8.63 -10.72 23.28
N CYS A 513 -9.61 -11.48 22.79
CA CYS A 513 -11.00 -11.40 23.24
C CYS A 513 -11.30 -12.61 24.13
N ALA A 514 -11.61 -12.37 25.41
CA ALA A 514 -11.83 -13.40 26.41
C ALA A 514 -13.24 -13.34 27.03
N GLY A 515 -13.83 -14.52 27.27
CA GLY A 515 -15.11 -14.70 27.94
C GLY A 515 -16.35 -14.50 27.05
N GLU A 516 -17.53 -14.80 27.61
CA GLU A 516 -18.83 -14.63 26.94
C GLU A 516 -19.24 -13.14 26.78
N GLN A 517 -18.65 -12.24 27.58
CA GLN A 517 -18.90 -10.80 27.52
C GLN A 517 -18.00 -10.06 26.51
N GLU A 518 -17.27 -10.78 25.66
CA GLU A 518 -16.44 -10.20 24.60
C GLU A 518 -15.42 -9.16 25.09
N LYS A 519 -14.91 -9.33 26.31
CA LYS A 519 -13.97 -8.38 26.91
C LYS A 519 -12.62 -8.48 26.20
N ILE A 520 -12.13 -7.33 25.74
CA ILE A 520 -10.83 -7.22 25.07
C ILE A 520 -9.75 -6.99 26.12
N THR A 521 -8.70 -7.79 26.06
CA THR A 521 -7.48 -7.64 26.88
C THR A 521 -6.28 -7.45 25.99
N MET A 522 -5.34 -6.59 26.43
CA MET A 522 -4.11 -6.30 25.71
C MET A 522 -2.91 -6.80 26.51
N LYS A 523 -2.02 -7.54 25.86
CA LYS A 523 -0.80 -8.04 26.47
C LYS A 523 0.41 -7.57 25.68
N SER A 524 1.37 -6.93 26.34
CA SER A 524 2.62 -6.57 25.67
C SER A 524 3.45 -7.82 25.37
N ILE A 525 3.86 -7.97 24.11
CA ILE A 525 4.65 -9.11 23.64
C ILE A 525 6.10 -8.73 23.35
N GLY A 526 6.39 -7.45 23.15
CA GLY A 526 7.72 -6.92 22.95
C GLY A 526 7.69 -5.45 22.50
N LYS A 527 8.87 -4.94 22.16
CA LYS A 527 9.08 -3.59 21.64
C LYS A 527 9.99 -3.68 20.42
N MET A 528 9.73 -2.82 19.45
CA MET A 528 10.57 -2.64 18.27
C MET A 528 11.31 -1.31 18.39
N ALA A 529 12.53 -1.23 17.85
CA ALA A 529 13.32 0.01 17.88
C ALA A 529 12.67 1.15 17.07
N THR A 530 11.87 0.81 16.05
CA THR A 530 11.12 1.75 15.22
C THR A 530 9.77 1.14 14.84
N THR A 531 8.79 1.97 14.47
CA THR A 531 7.52 1.48 13.92
C THR A 531 7.74 0.68 12.64
N CYS A 532 7.01 -0.41 12.48
CA CYS A 532 7.18 -1.36 11.40
C CYS A 532 5.94 -1.39 10.50
N ASN A 533 6.11 -1.34 9.18
CA ASN A 533 4.99 -1.44 8.25
C ASN A 533 4.43 -2.88 8.18
N LYS A 534 5.24 -3.89 8.50
CA LYS A 534 4.81 -5.28 8.64
C LYS A 534 5.47 -5.91 9.87
N LEU A 535 4.69 -6.66 10.66
CA LEU A 535 5.14 -7.46 11.79
C LEU A 535 4.74 -8.92 11.59
N MET A 536 5.60 -9.83 12.02
CA MET A 536 5.42 -11.27 11.87
C MET A 536 5.95 -11.99 13.10
N ILE A 537 5.25 -13.04 13.53
CA ILE A 537 5.63 -13.84 14.70
C ILE A 537 5.70 -15.31 14.28
N PRO A 538 6.85 -15.98 14.40
CA PRO A 538 6.91 -17.41 14.12
C PRO A 538 5.97 -18.27 14.98
N ARG A 539 5.48 -19.36 14.35
CA ARG A 539 4.76 -20.44 15.04
C ARG A 539 5.72 -21.17 15.99
N GLY A 540 5.25 -21.54 17.19
CA GLY A 540 6.04 -22.38 18.11
C GLY A 540 6.66 -21.68 19.34
N GLY A 541 6.18 -20.50 19.74
CA GLY A 541 6.26 -20.09 21.16
C GLY A 541 7.51 -19.35 21.65
N GLY A 542 8.22 -18.60 20.81
CA GLY A 542 9.19 -17.59 21.28
C GLY A 542 8.57 -16.18 21.39
N LYS A 543 9.13 -15.32 22.27
CA LYS A 543 8.96 -13.85 22.23
C LYS A 543 9.78 -13.24 21.07
N LEU A 544 9.61 -13.78 19.87
CA LEU A 544 10.33 -13.31 18.68
C LEU A 544 9.37 -12.53 17.80
N ILE A 545 9.64 -11.23 17.64
CA ILE A 545 8.89 -10.35 16.76
C ILE A 545 9.83 -9.98 15.62
N ILE A 546 9.42 -10.25 14.39
CA ILE A 546 10.16 -9.88 13.19
C ILE A 546 9.39 -8.75 12.53
N GLY A 547 10.05 -7.64 12.23
CA GLY A 547 9.40 -6.50 11.61
C GLY A 547 10.26 -5.87 10.54
N ILE A 548 9.64 -5.29 9.53
CA ILE A 548 10.31 -4.40 8.58
C ILE A 548 9.78 -2.99 8.80
N ASN A 549 10.66 -2.00 8.76
CA ASN A 549 10.26 -0.58 8.85
C ASN A 549 10.21 0.09 7.46
N LYS A 550 9.66 1.31 7.41
CA LYS A 550 9.54 2.10 6.17
C LYS A 550 10.88 2.34 5.44
N ARG A 551 12.02 2.27 6.15
CA ARG A 551 13.37 2.46 5.60
C ARG A 551 13.99 1.17 5.07
N GLY A 552 13.26 0.05 5.07
CA GLY A 552 13.76 -1.25 4.62
C GLY A 552 14.74 -1.92 5.58
N LYS A 553 14.71 -1.56 6.87
CA LYS A 553 15.45 -2.30 7.91
C LYS A 553 14.58 -3.44 8.44
N LEU A 554 15.09 -4.65 8.33
CA LEU A 554 14.51 -5.85 8.92
C LEU A 554 15.03 -6.01 10.34
N LEU A 555 14.14 -5.94 11.30
CA LEU A 555 14.39 -5.96 12.72
C LEU A 555 13.89 -7.27 13.31
N VAL A 556 14.64 -7.81 14.27
CA VAL A 556 14.23 -8.90 15.14
C VAL A 556 14.21 -8.36 16.56
N ASN A 557 13.01 -8.18 17.10
CA ASN A 557 12.74 -7.38 18.29
C ASN A 557 13.32 -5.95 18.09
N GLU A 558 14.28 -5.53 18.90
CA GLU A 558 14.91 -4.21 18.78
C GLU A 558 16.17 -4.21 17.90
N GLU A 559 16.66 -5.38 17.48
CA GLU A 559 17.96 -5.50 16.81
C GLU A 559 17.83 -5.59 15.28
N PRO A 560 18.66 -4.87 14.50
CA PRO A 560 18.68 -4.97 13.05
C PRO A 560 19.31 -6.29 12.59
N LEU A 561 18.57 -7.05 11.79
CA LEU A 561 19.00 -8.28 11.15
C LEU A 561 19.60 -8.03 9.76
N ALA A 562 18.88 -7.25 8.93
CA ALA A 562 19.30 -6.93 7.57
C ALA A 562 18.84 -5.52 7.18
N GLU A 563 19.59 -4.90 6.27
CA GLU A 563 19.27 -3.59 5.70
C GLU A 563 18.93 -3.74 4.21
N SER A 564 18.34 -2.71 3.62
CA SER A 564 17.93 -2.69 2.21
C SER A 564 16.94 -3.80 1.85
N VAL A 565 16.12 -4.24 2.81
CA VAL A 565 15.05 -5.21 2.59
C VAL A 565 13.86 -4.48 1.97
N THR A 566 13.32 -5.02 0.89
CA THR A 566 12.19 -4.43 0.17
C THR A 566 10.85 -5.07 0.53
N SER A 567 10.85 -6.37 0.86
CA SER A 567 9.65 -7.09 1.29
C SER A 567 10.01 -8.39 2.01
N CYS A 568 9.11 -8.90 2.84
CA CYS A 568 9.32 -10.14 3.60
C CYS A 568 8.00 -10.90 3.87
N CYS A 569 8.10 -12.22 4.08
CA CYS A 569 7.00 -13.06 4.56
C CYS A 569 7.54 -14.23 5.40
N LEU A 570 6.66 -14.84 6.20
CA LEU A 570 6.96 -16.10 6.88
C LEU A 570 6.45 -17.28 6.07
N HIS A 571 7.28 -18.31 5.98
CA HIS A 571 6.94 -19.65 5.49
C HIS A 571 7.29 -20.66 6.59
N ASP A 572 6.54 -21.75 6.72
CA ASP A 572 6.64 -22.80 7.76
C ASP A 572 7.83 -22.73 8.73
N LYS A 573 9.06 -22.93 8.22
CA LYS A 573 10.32 -22.89 9.00
C LYS A 573 11.32 -21.83 8.52
N HIS A 574 10.94 -20.92 7.63
CA HIS A 574 11.82 -19.93 7.01
C HIS A 574 11.24 -18.52 7.08
N LEU A 575 12.12 -17.56 7.35
CA LEU A 575 11.91 -16.16 7.02
C LEU A 575 12.41 -15.94 5.58
N ILE A 576 11.55 -15.45 4.71
CA ILE A 576 11.88 -15.15 3.32
C ILE A 576 11.81 -13.65 3.12
N TYR A 577 12.84 -13.07 2.51
CA TYR A 577 12.83 -11.64 2.19
C TYR A 577 13.59 -11.34 0.90
N THR A 578 13.27 -10.19 0.32
CA THR A 578 13.93 -9.66 -0.88
C THR A 578 14.74 -8.41 -0.53
N THR A 579 15.83 -8.19 -1.25
CA THR A 579 16.71 -7.03 -1.05
C THR A 579 16.64 -6.05 -2.24
N ALA A 580 17.12 -4.82 -2.03
CA ALA A 580 17.30 -3.83 -3.09
C ALA A 580 18.33 -4.26 -4.16
N SER A 581 19.22 -5.22 -3.84
CA SER A 581 20.15 -5.87 -4.76
C SER A 581 19.52 -7.01 -5.57
N CYS A 582 18.20 -7.18 -5.51
CA CYS A 582 17.44 -8.20 -6.24
C CYS A 582 17.71 -9.64 -5.79
N ASP A 583 18.13 -9.84 -4.54
CA ASP A 583 18.33 -11.17 -3.97
C ASP A 583 17.05 -11.69 -3.31
N LEU A 584 16.81 -13.00 -3.40
CA LEU A 584 15.79 -13.71 -2.63
C LEU A 584 16.48 -14.56 -1.55
N VAL A 585 16.31 -14.17 -0.29
CA VAL A 585 17.06 -14.74 0.83
C VAL A 585 16.15 -15.56 1.73
N PHE A 586 16.61 -16.74 2.14
CA PHE A 586 15.93 -17.66 3.04
C PHE A 586 16.73 -17.81 4.33
N VAL A 587 16.10 -17.55 5.47
CA VAL A 587 16.71 -17.70 6.80
C VAL A 587 15.92 -18.73 7.60
N PRO A 588 16.53 -19.85 8.03
CA PRO A 588 15.86 -20.82 8.89
C PRO A 588 15.45 -20.21 10.23
N LEU A 589 14.23 -20.47 10.68
CA LEU A 589 13.72 -19.94 11.96
C LEU A 589 14.41 -20.57 13.19
N SER A 590 15.02 -21.75 13.02
CA SER A 590 15.88 -22.38 14.04
C SER A 590 17.11 -21.53 14.42
N PHE A 591 17.57 -20.67 13.50
CA PHE A 591 18.64 -19.71 13.75
C PHE A 591 18.33 -18.79 14.94
N PHE A 592 17.07 -18.35 15.05
CA PHE A 592 16.60 -17.48 16.13
C PHE A 592 16.30 -18.24 17.43
N SER A 593 16.04 -19.55 17.35
CA SER A 593 15.73 -20.38 18.53
C SER A 593 16.97 -20.77 19.33
N SER A 594 18.15 -20.74 18.71
CA SER A 594 19.40 -21.26 19.26
C SER A 594 20.29 -20.20 19.92
N SER A 595 19.87 -18.94 19.96
CA SER A 595 20.73 -17.79 20.27
C SER A 595 20.02 -16.80 21.20
N SER A 596 20.52 -16.60 22.42
CA SER A 596 20.03 -15.57 23.35
C SER A 596 20.58 -14.16 23.05
N SER A 597 21.46 -14.02 22.07
CA SER A 597 21.99 -12.76 21.54
C SER A 597 22.00 -12.84 20.02
N VAL A 598 21.39 -11.87 19.33
CA VAL A 598 21.38 -11.80 17.86
C VAL A 598 22.84 -11.69 17.40
N LYS A 599 23.25 -12.63 16.56
CA LYS A 599 24.63 -12.70 16.07
C LYS A 599 24.80 -11.71 14.90
N SER A 600 26.00 -11.14 14.78
CA SER A 600 26.42 -10.19 13.74
C SER A 600 26.07 -10.64 12.32
N SER A 601 25.97 -9.69 11.37
CA SER A 601 25.67 -9.92 9.94
C SER A 601 26.54 -11.01 9.28
N SER A 602 27.76 -11.23 9.79
CA SER A 602 28.68 -12.30 9.35
C SER A 602 28.19 -13.73 9.66
N SER A 603 27.42 -13.91 10.72
CA SER A 603 26.83 -15.22 11.07
C SER A 603 25.59 -15.53 10.22
N MET A 604 24.89 -14.49 9.76
CA MET A 604 23.75 -14.59 8.87
C MET A 604 24.17 -15.08 7.49
N SER A 605 25.30 -14.63 6.95
CA SER A 605 25.78 -15.13 5.64
C SER A 605 26.14 -16.61 5.63
N MET A 606 26.37 -17.23 6.81
CA MET A 606 26.60 -18.66 6.93
C MET A 606 25.29 -19.47 7.06
N ALA A 607 24.23 -18.87 7.60
CA ALA A 607 22.93 -19.55 7.83
C ALA A 607 21.89 -19.25 6.75
N ALA A 608 21.98 -18.09 6.09
CA ALA A 608 21.10 -17.70 5.01
C ALA A 608 21.49 -18.41 3.72
N THR A 609 20.50 -18.97 3.04
CA THR A 609 20.66 -19.46 1.68
C THR A 609 20.02 -18.48 0.72
N ASN A 610 20.75 -18.05 -0.30
CA ASN A 610 20.18 -17.28 -1.39
C ASN A 610 19.69 -18.23 -2.49
N ASP A 611 18.57 -17.88 -3.11
CA ASP A 611 18.28 -18.45 -4.42
C ASP A 611 19.38 -18.01 -5.39
N GLN A 612 19.84 -18.92 -6.25
CA GLN A 612 20.85 -18.59 -7.25
C GLN A 612 20.28 -17.68 -8.34
N ARG A 613 18.95 -17.56 -8.44
CA ARG A 613 18.26 -16.72 -9.42
C ARG A 613 18.12 -15.28 -8.91
N LEU A 614 18.69 -14.34 -9.66
CA LEU A 614 18.45 -12.90 -9.46
C LEU A 614 17.02 -12.52 -9.86
N LEU A 615 16.39 -11.68 -9.06
CA LEU A 615 15.05 -11.14 -9.31
C LEU A 615 15.08 -9.92 -10.25
N GLU A 616 13.93 -9.57 -10.85
CA GLU A 616 13.77 -8.28 -11.51
C GLU A 616 13.84 -7.14 -10.46
N ARG A 617 14.50 -6.05 -10.81
CA ARG A 617 14.67 -4.90 -9.90
C ARG A 617 13.33 -4.31 -9.50
N GLY A 618 13.04 -4.31 -8.20
CA GLY A 618 11.78 -3.81 -7.64
C GLY A 618 10.69 -4.89 -7.47
N ALA A 619 10.99 -6.17 -7.72
CA ALA A 619 10.08 -7.25 -7.40
C ALA A 619 9.77 -7.29 -5.89
N GLN A 620 8.48 -7.46 -5.55
CA GLN A 620 7.99 -7.53 -4.18
C GLN A 620 7.42 -8.92 -3.87
N LEU A 621 7.74 -9.43 -2.69
CA LEU A 621 7.24 -10.67 -2.13
C LEU A 621 5.81 -10.47 -1.62
N VAL A 622 4.86 -11.11 -2.29
CA VAL A 622 3.45 -11.07 -1.93
C VAL A 622 3.18 -12.09 -0.83
N THR A 623 3.45 -13.37 -1.10
CA THR A 623 3.19 -14.46 -0.14
C THR A 623 3.96 -15.74 -0.49
N ALA A 624 4.16 -16.58 0.52
CA ALA A 624 4.59 -17.97 0.40
C ALA A 624 3.55 -18.83 1.13
N PRO A 625 2.63 -19.52 0.44
CA PRO A 625 1.61 -20.34 1.08
C PRO A 625 2.20 -21.43 1.96
N LEU A 626 1.55 -21.72 3.08
CA LEU A 626 2.04 -22.73 4.04
C LEU A 626 1.94 -24.13 3.45
N ASN A 627 2.89 -25.00 3.82
CA ASN A 627 3.04 -26.35 3.30
C ASN A 627 3.19 -26.45 1.76
N ASP A 628 3.36 -25.32 1.06
CA ASP A 628 3.62 -25.26 -0.37
C ASP A 628 5.11 -24.94 -0.61
N GLN A 629 5.58 -25.23 -1.82
CA GLN A 629 6.96 -25.04 -2.28
C GLN A 629 7.10 -23.84 -3.22
N LYS A 630 6.10 -22.95 -3.24
CA LYS A 630 6.01 -21.82 -4.15
C LYS A 630 6.10 -20.49 -3.43
N VAL A 631 6.66 -19.51 -4.12
CA VAL A 631 6.73 -18.12 -3.71
C VAL A 631 6.07 -17.28 -4.78
N VAL A 632 5.17 -16.38 -4.38
CA VAL A 632 4.47 -15.47 -5.29
C VAL A 632 5.08 -14.08 -5.18
N LEU A 633 5.57 -13.58 -6.31
CA LEU A 633 6.17 -12.26 -6.47
C LEU A 633 5.27 -11.36 -7.31
N LEU A 634 5.27 -10.08 -6.99
CA LEU A 634 4.75 -9.00 -7.82
C LEU A 634 5.93 -8.29 -8.48
N LEU A 635 5.99 -8.34 -9.80
CA LEU A 635 6.98 -7.61 -10.58
C LEU A 635 6.64 -6.12 -10.64
N PRO A 636 7.62 -5.22 -10.83
CA PRO A 636 7.40 -3.76 -10.89
C PRO A 636 6.39 -3.36 -11.96
N ARG A 637 6.34 -4.15 -13.05
CA ARG A 637 5.42 -3.93 -14.17
C ARG A 637 3.96 -4.17 -13.79
N GLY A 638 3.69 -4.87 -12.67
CA GLY A 638 2.37 -5.24 -12.16
C GLY A 638 1.97 -6.71 -12.37
N ASN A 639 2.84 -7.52 -12.99
CA ASN A 639 2.61 -8.94 -13.24
C ASN A 639 2.93 -9.81 -12.00
N LEU A 640 2.22 -10.93 -11.86
CA LEU A 640 2.55 -11.97 -10.88
C LEU A 640 3.51 -13.00 -11.46
N GLU A 641 4.52 -13.40 -10.69
CA GLU A 641 5.39 -14.52 -11.01
C GLU A 641 5.39 -15.54 -9.85
N ILE A 642 5.36 -16.83 -10.18
CA ILE A 642 5.61 -17.91 -9.23
C ILE A 642 7.04 -18.39 -9.40
N LEU A 643 7.75 -18.46 -8.28
CA LEU A 643 9.01 -19.16 -8.18
C LEU A 643 8.85 -20.43 -7.33
N HIS A 644 9.65 -21.44 -7.63
CA HIS A 644 9.83 -22.62 -6.80
C HIS A 644 11.28 -22.70 -6.32
N PRO A 645 11.64 -21.95 -5.27
CA PRO A 645 13.01 -21.88 -4.78
C PRO A 645 13.51 -23.25 -4.33
N GLN A 646 14.76 -23.56 -4.66
CA GLN A 646 15.33 -24.88 -4.36
C GLN A 646 15.23 -25.22 -2.86
N SER A 647 15.48 -24.24 -1.98
CA SER A 647 15.39 -24.43 -0.52
C SER A 647 14.01 -24.88 -0.06
N LEU A 648 12.93 -24.32 -0.62
CA LEU A 648 11.56 -24.71 -0.27
C LEU A 648 11.16 -26.07 -0.86
N VAL A 649 11.58 -26.34 -2.10
CA VAL A 649 11.31 -27.64 -2.74
C VAL A 649 12.02 -28.77 -1.98
N VAL A 650 13.27 -28.57 -1.59
CA VAL A 650 14.03 -29.52 -0.76
C VAL A 650 13.36 -29.70 0.60
N HIS A 651 12.92 -28.62 1.25
CA HIS A 651 12.18 -28.70 2.51
C HIS A 651 10.89 -29.54 2.38
N HIS A 652 10.12 -29.31 1.32
CA HIS A 652 8.91 -30.08 1.03
C HIS A 652 9.23 -31.56 0.78
N CYS A 653 10.29 -31.87 0.02
CA CYS A 653 10.77 -33.25 -0.16
C CYS A 653 11.12 -33.92 1.18
N CYS A 654 11.85 -33.23 2.07
CA CYS A 654 12.18 -33.75 3.40
C CYS A 654 10.93 -34.03 4.26
N SER A 655 9.90 -33.16 4.16
CA SER A 655 8.62 -33.37 4.85
C SER A 655 7.87 -34.61 4.33
N LEU A 656 7.80 -34.78 3.01
CA LEU A 656 7.20 -35.97 2.39
C LEU A 656 7.98 -37.26 2.71
N LEU A 657 9.32 -37.20 2.74
CA LEU A 657 10.17 -38.31 3.17
C LEU A 657 9.89 -38.71 4.61
N SER A 658 9.74 -37.73 5.51
CA SER A 658 9.36 -37.96 6.91
C SER A 658 7.98 -38.61 7.06
N CYS A 659 7.06 -38.34 6.11
CA CYS A 659 5.73 -38.96 6.06
C CYS A 659 5.71 -40.28 5.26
N SER A 660 6.87 -40.76 4.79
CA SER A 660 7.00 -41.98 3.97
C SER A 660 6.08 -41.99 2.72
N LYS A 661 5.95 -40.85 2.03
CA LYS A 661 5.24 -40.69 0.75
C LYS A 661 6.26 -40.63 -0.41
N TYR A 662 6.75 -41.78 -0.83
CA TYR A 662 7.93 -41.85 -1.71
C TYR A 662 7.64 -41.55 -3.19
N LEU A 663 6.43 -41.87 -3.67
CA LEU A 663 6.05 -41.54 -5.05
C LEU A 663 5.99 -40.02 -5.26
N ASP A 664 5.35 -39.30 -4.33
CA ASP A 664 5.23 -37.84 -4.38
C ASP A 664 6.60 -37.14 -4.33
N VAL A 665 7.54 -37.67 -3.52
CA VAL A 665 8.92 -37.18 -3.46
C VAL A 665 9.61 -37.30 -4.81
N LEU A 666 9.59 -38.48 -5.43
CA LEU A 666 10.27 -38.71 -6.71
C LEU A 666 9.66 -37.87 -7.84
N LEU A 667 8.34 -37.72 -7.87
CA LEU A 667 7.66 -36.84 -8.82
C LEU A 667 8.07 -35.37 -8.62
N THR A 668 8.16 -34.93 -7.37
CA THR A 668 8.59 -33.56 -7.01
C THR A 668 10.05 -33.32 -7.39
N MET A 669 10.96 -34.23 -7.03
CA MET A 669 12.37 -34.17 -7.38
C MET A 669 12.57 -34.12 -8.91
N ARG A 670 11.83 -34.95 -9.65
CA ARG A 670 11.86 -34.95 -11.12
C ARG A 670 11.36 -33.62 -11.70
N LYS A 671 10.22 -33.12 -11.22
CA LYS A 671 9.59 -31.88 -11.71
C LYS A 671 10.51 -30.67 -11.54
N HIS A 672 11.15 -30.55 -10.39
CA HIS A 672 11.98 -29.40 -10.02
C HIS A 672 13.49 -29.64 -10.15
N LYS A 673 13.89 -30.78 -10.72
CA LYS A 673 15.29 -31.17 -10.97
C LYS A 673 16.17 -31.16 -9.71
N ILE A 674 15.64 -31.68 -8.60
CA ILE A 674 16.41 -31.91 -7.36
C ILE A 674 17.21 -33.21 -7.50
N ASP A 675 18.42 -33.26 -6.92
CA ASP A 675 19.26 -34.45 -6.96
C ASP A 675 18.61 -35.60 -6.18
N MET A 676 18.33 -36.70 -6.88
CA MET A 676 17.60 -37.85 -6.32
C MET A 676 18.40 -38.64 -5.28
N ASN A 677 19.71 -38.38 -5.12
CA ASN A 677 20.49 -38.91 -3.99
C ASN A 677 19.87 -38.53 -2.64
N LEU A 678 19.13 -37.42 -2.56
CA LEU A 678 18.45 -36.99 -1.35
C LEU A 678 17.46 -38.05 -0.82
N LEU A 679 16.87 -38.90 -1.67
CA LEU A 679 15.97 -39.99 -1.26
C LEU A 679 16.64 -40.97 -0.28
N HIS A 680 17.95 -41.21 -0.46
CA HIS A 680 18.75 -42.04 0.43
C HIS A 680 19.48 -41.19 1.48
N ASP A 681 20.12 -40.09 1.08
CA ASP A 681 21.05 -39.34 1.93
C ASP A 681 20.36 -38.58 3.08
N TYR A 682 19.06 -38.31 2.94
CA TYR A 682 18.23 -37.71 3.98
C TYR A 682 18.17 -38.57 5.25
N ASP A 683 17.76 -39.83 5.12
CA ASP A 683 17.77 -40.83 6.20
C ASP A 683 18.09 -42.22 5.62
N PRO A 684 19.39 -42.58 5.55
CA PRO A 684 19.81 -43.87 5.00
C PRO A 684 19.21 -45.09 5.73
N ARG A 685 18.89 -44.94 7.03
CA ARG A 685 18.33 -46.05 7.83
C ARG A 685 16.86 -46.27 7.45
N SER A 686 16.06 -45.20 7.49
CA SER A 686 14.66 -45.26 7.08
C SER A 686 14.50 -45.69 5.63
N PHE A 687 15.41 -45.27 4.73
CA PHE A 687 15.43 -45.75 3.34
C PHE A 687 15.63 -47.27 3.27
N ALA A 688 16.62 -47.81 3.99
CA ALA A 688 16.91 -49.24 3.97
C ALA A 688 15.76 -50.09 4.55
N GLU A 689 15.08 -49.59 5.60
CA GLU A 689 13.92 -50.26 6.21
C GLU A 689 12.68 -50.23 5.31
N ASN A 690 12.51 -49.19 4.49
CA ASN A 690 11.30 -48.98 3.68
C ASN A 690 11.49 -49.27 2.19
N VAL A 691 12.62 -49.82 1.75
CA VAL A 691 12.93 -49.99 0.31
C VAL A 691 11.87 -50.82 -0.46
N GLU A 692 11.29 -51.85 0.17
CA GLU A 692 10.21 -52.63 -0.43
C GLU A 692 8.94 -51.79 -0.65
N LYS A 693 8.62 -50.92 0.33
CA LYS A 693 7.50 -49.98 0.23
C LYS A 693 7.76 -48.98 -0.90
N ILE A 694 8.98 -48.47 -1.04
CA ILE A 694 9.37 -47.55 -2.12
C ILE A 694 9.11 -48.19 -3.49
N VAL A 695 9.60 -49.42 -3.71
CA VAL A 695 9.42 -50.11 -5.00
C VAL A 695 7.93 -50.34 -5.31
N LYS A 696 7.15 -50.80 -4.31
CA LYS A 696 5.71 -51.05 -4.44
C LYS A 696 4.90 -49.77 -4.68
N GLU A 697 5.21 -48.68 -3.98
CA GLU A 697 4.49 -47.41 -4.08
C GLU A 697 4.82 -46.68 -5.39
N VAL A 698 6.08 -46.69 -5.81
CA VAL A 698 6.51 -45.98 -7.04
C VAL A 698 5.99 -46.69 -8.29
N ASN A 699 6.00 -48.03 -8.30
CA ASN A 699 5.48 -48.91 -9.36
C ASN A 699 5.71 -48.37 -10.79
N SER A 700 6.91 -47.83 -11.04
CA SER A 700 7.26 -47.16 -12.29
C SER A 700 8.72 -47.47 -12.60
N SER A 701 8.94 -48.31 -13.60
CA SER A 701 10.27 -48.70 -14.06
C SER A 701 11.10 -47.47 -14.43
N HIS A 702 10.48 -46.48 -15.09
CA HIS A 702 11.14 -45.25 -15.50
C HIS A 702 11.66 -44.42 -14.32
N LEU A 703 10.85 -44.22 -13.26
CA LEU A 703 11.26 -43.43 -12.10
C LEU A 703 12.37 -44.12 -11.30
N LEU A 704 12.29 -45.44 -11.15
CA LEU A 704 13.31 -46.22 -10.44
C LEU A 704 14.62 -46.27 -11.23
N SER A 705 14.57 -46.43 -12.55
CA SER A 705 15.77 -46.33 -13.40
C SER A 705 16.41 -44.94 -13.33
N LEU A 706 15.60 -43.88 -13.29
CA LEU A 706 16.10 -42.51 -13.16
C LEU A 706 16.78 -42.29 -11.80
N PHE A 707 16.20 -42.80 -10.71
CA PHE A 707 16.80 -42.78 -9.39
C PHE A 707 18.15 -43.49 -9.37
N ILE A 708 18.20 -44.74 -9.85
CA ILE A 708 19.44 -45.55 -9.88
C ILE A 708 20.52 -44.87 -10.73
N ALA A 709 20.14 -44.32 -11.89
CA ALA A 709 21.08 -43.62 -12.77
C ALA A 709 21.62 -42.30 -12.18
N ALA A 710 20.89 -41.68 -11.25
CA ALA A 710 21.28 -40.43 -10.60
C ALA A 710 22.18 -40.65 -9.36
N LEU A 711 22.37 -41.90 -8.90
CA LEU A 711 23.15 -42.19 -7.70
C LEU A 711 24.62 -41.78 -7.86
N LYS A 712 25.16 -41.12 -6.83
CA LYS A 712 26.56 -40.71 -6.73
C LYS A 712 27.11 -41.09 -5.36
N GLU A 713 28.43 -41.22 -5.23
CA GLU A 713 29.06 -41.56 -3.94
C GLU A 713 29.03 -40.38 -2.93
N GLU A 714 28.95 -39.13 -3.42
CA GLU A 714 28.84 -37.94 -2.57
C GLU A 714 27.53 -37.88 -1.78
N ASP A 715 27.58 -37.40 -0.53
CA ASP A 715 26.39 -37.12 0.30
C ASP A 715 25.89 -35.69 -0.02
N VAL A 716 24.75 -35.60 -0.69
CA VAL A 716 24.19 -34.32 -1.12
C VAL A 716 23.76 -33.43 0.05
N THR A 717 23.54 -33.99 1.25
CA THR A 717 23.23 -33.23 2.48
C THR A 717 24.45 -32.56 3.09
N GLU A 718 25.66 -32.91 2.64
CA GLU A 718 26.92 -32.29 3.10
C GLU A 718 27.52 -31.32 2.07
N THR A 719 27.21 -31.51 0.79
CA THR A 719 27.76 -30.71 -0.31
C THR A 719 26.80 -29.60 -0.74
N MET A 720 25.64 -29.97 -1.28
CA MET A 720 24.68 -29.04 -1.92
C MET A 720 23.59 -28.58 -0.96
N TYR A 721 23.02 -29.50 -0.19
CA TYR A 721 21.85 -29.26 0.66
C TYR A 721 22.24 -29.19 2.15
N LYS A 722 23.29 -28.41 2.47
CA LYS A 722 23.85 -28.30 3.83
C LYS A 722 22.83 -27.90 4.89
N TYR A 723 21.86 -27.07 4.52
CA TYR A 723 20.77 -26.60 5.37
C TYR A 723 19.77 -27.70 5.75
N VAL A 724 19.82 -28.88 5.12
CA VAL A 724 18.95 -30.02 5.47
C VAL A 724 19.23 -30.53 6.89
N LYS A 725 20.46 -30.35 7.38
CA LYS A 725 20.89 -30.75 8.72
C LYS A 725 20.11 -30.05 9.84
N ASP A 726 19.51 -28.89 9.57
CA ASP A 726 18.69 -28.16 10.54
C ASP A 726 17.27 -28.76 10.72
N PHE A 727 16.87 -29.70 9.85
CA PHE A 727 15.54 -30.32 9.90
C PHE A 727 15.55 -31.75 10.45
N VAL A 728 16.72 -32.33 10.76
CA VAL A 728 16.88 -33.75 11.13
C VAL A 728 17.59 -33.87 12.49
N PRO A 729 17.13 -34.73 13.42
CA PRO A 729 17.89 -35.07 14.62
C PRO A 729 19.23 -35.74 14.26
N MET A 730 20.31 -35.41 14.98
CA MET A 730 21.68 -35.85 14.69
C MET A 730 21.83 -37.36 14.35
N LYS A 731 22.57 -37.63 13.26
CA LYS A 731 22.96 -38.97 12.79
C LYS A 731 23.90 -39.66 13.79
N GLN A 732 23.63 -40.93 14.14
CA GLN A 732 24.67 -41.89 14.53
C GLN A 732 25.05 -42.70 13.29
N THR A 733 26.25 -42.52 12.75
CA THR A 733 26.71 -43.30 11.59
C THR A 733 27.23 -44.65 12.07
N GLN A 734 26.54 -45.76 11.79
CA GLN A 734 27.18 -47.08 11.84
C GLN A 734 27.92 -47.28 10.51
N GLN A 735 29.24 -47.15 10.54
CA GLN A 735 30.08 -47.64 9.44
C GLN A 735 29.97 -49.17 9.39
N ARG A 736 29.31 -49.71 8.36
CA ARG A 736 29.57 -51.09 7.92
C ARG A 736 30.64 -51.05 6.83
N ALA A 737 31.73 -51.76 7.10
CA ALA A 737 32.90 -51.82 6.23
C ALA A 737 32.61 -52.57 4.92
N ASN A 738 33.21 -52.06 3.83
CA ASN A 738 33.51 -52.70 2.54
C ASN A 738 32.51 -52.56 1.35
N MET A 739 31.49 -51.72 1.38
CA MET A 739 30.63 -51.50 0.20
C MET A 739 30.41 -50.00 -0.06
N SER A 740 30.53 -49.57 -1.32
CA SER A 740 30.28 -48.17 -1.71
C SER A 740 28.79 -47.83 -1.62
N LYS A 741 28.45 -46.54 -1.45
CA LYS A 741 27.06 -46.08 -1.26
C LYS A 741 26.18 -46.54 -2.43
N VAL A 742 26.67 -46.36 -3.65
CA VAL A 742 25.95 -46.74 -4.87
C VAL A 742 25.70 -48.24 -4.92
N ASN A 743 26.72 -49.06 -4.65
CA ASN A 743 26.58 -50.52 -4.67
C ASN A 743 25.61 -51.03 -3.59
N PHE A 744 25.63 -50.41 -2.40
CA PHE A 744 24.72 -50.74 -1.31
C PHE A 744 23.26 -50.44 -1.69
N VAL A 745 22.98 -49.24 -2.19
CA VAL A 745 21.61 -48.84 -2.60
C VAL A 745 21.12 -49.69 -3.77
N CYS A 746 21.94 -49.91 -4.79
CA CYS A 746 21.59 -50.77 -5.93
C CYS A 746 21.26 -52.21 -5.50
N LYS A 747 22.03 -52.77 -4.54
CA LYS A 747 21.75 -54.09 -3.98
C LYS A 747 20.40 -54.12 -3.26
N LEU A 748 20.11 -53.15 -2.39
CA LEU A 748 18.84 -53.08 -1.66
C LEU A 748 17.63 -52.98 -2.60
N VAL A 749 17.72 -52.13 -3.62
CA VAL A 749 16.62 -51.96 -4.59
C VAL A 749 16.41 -53.22 -5.42
N ARG A 750 17.49 -53.88 -5.86
CA ARG A 750 17.40 -55.16 -6.58
C ARG A 750 16.76 -56.25 -5.71
N ASP A 751 17.27 -56.44 -4.50
CA ASP A 751 16.78 -57.48 -3.59
C ASP A 751 15.28 -57.24 -3.28
N ALA A 752 14.84 -55.97 -3.17
CA ALA A 752 13.42 -55.62 -3.00
C ALA A 752 12.54 -55.88 -4.25
N MET A 753 13.10 -55.73 -5.45
CA MET A 753 12.43 -56.05 -6.72
C MET A 753 12.35 -57.56 -6.99
N GLU A 754 13.22 -58.37 -6.40
CA GLU A 754 13.22 -59.84 -6.54
C GLU A 754 12.23 -60.52 -5.58
N VAL A 755 11.81 -59.84 -4.51
CA VAL A 755 10.90 -60.36 -3.46
C VAL A 755 9.44 -59.94 -3.67
N GLY A 756 9.20 -58.84 -4.41
CA GLY A 756 7.87 -58.34 -4.78
C GLY A 756 7.45 -58.77 -6.18
#